data_AF-A0A4Z1PA40-F1
#
_entry.id   AF-A0A4Z1PA40-F1
#
_cell.length_a   1.000
_cell.length_b   1.000
_cell.length_c   1.000
_cell.angle_alpha   90.00
_cell.angle_beta   90.00
_cell.angle_gamma   90.00
#
_symmetry.space_group_name_H-M   'P 1'
#
loop_
_entity.id
_entity.type
_entity.pdbx_description
1 polymer ?
#
loop_
_entity_poly.entity_id
_entity_poly.type
_entity_poly.pdbx_seq_one_letter_code
_entity_poly.pdbx_strand_id
1 'polypeptide(L)'
;MAALDLSALDERLSESEEKEYWIHLDTSARLDKYPAKQHARAAAAKLGVDSGLIYLAGAPTTLLEDSDQAVPFRQRRYFYYLSGSNESDNHLLYDIHTDKLTLYIPKIDLQKAVWGGAGSTKSEAEELYDVDSIAYLSDLETDTKSWWKTGDGKLYLLHPIQSHAISSLGISSPRIDATTLQSAIEQCRVIKDDYEIDLIRQANKVSADAHRAVLEKIKSFENESQVEGIFLDTCVSEGAHNQAYNIIAGSGGNASVLHYGKNDEPLAGRQVLLIDAGAEWNCYASDVTRTFPISGTWTKEAKSIYDIVEKMQDTVMSRLKPGVHYRDMQVLAHVIAANGLLELGILHNGTAAEILKAGTTLAFFPHGLGHHMGLEVHDVLNIRISKEDKEERRFAASETNNLHFQLNQPDLNGELICTSASSLAANSSELYATFNDSSICMAPAREDSPTLKEGMVITVEPGIYFSKYALENHFLKDPVHSQYINKDALKKYMDVGGVRIEDDVLITKNSYENLTTAPKGADALRIIRGEKEYPRFNEHQHSHSPSVAYTEKTKENAKSTRPSQSQAPATETIRQRETEQAKPSPSPIRLISATTPSGIKYYTSESGELNLTWKEIDESMMHIPARLLHDSSSKEGDCFPLSKEEGLMGGFPFGEGRK
;
A
#
# COMPACT_ATOMS: atom_id res chain seq x y z
N MET A 1 23.43 -26.68 -4.70
CA MET A 1 22.45 -26.90 -5.79
C MET A 1 22.91 -28.11 -6.58
N ALA A 2 22.08 -29.16 -6.66
CA ALA A 2 22.34 -30.25 -7.60
C ALA A 2 22.13 -29.69 -9.01
N ALA A 3 23.13 -29.83 -9.88
CA ALA A 3 22.96 -29.52 -11.30
C ALA A 3 21.81 -30.38 -11.85
N LEU A 4 20.78 -29.74 -12.40
CA LEU A 4 19.75 -30.47 -13.13
C LEU A 4 20.41 -31.13 -14.34
N ASP A 5 20.43 -32.46 -14.36
CA ASP A 5 20.81 -33.25 -15.52
C ASP A 5 19.68 -33.17 -16.55
N LEU A 6 19.79 -32.19 -17.46
CA LEU A 6 18.83 -31.94 -18.54
C LEU A 6 18.80 -33.07 -19.57
N SER A 7 19.80 -33.96 -19.60
CA SER A 7 19.82 -35.10 -20.53
C SER A 7 18.73 -36.12 -20.21
N ALA A 8 18.39 -36.28 -18.93
CA ALA A 8 17.32 -37.16 -18.47
C ALA A 8 15.92 -36.54 -18.64
N LEU A 9 15.82 -35.22 -18.88
CA LEU A 9 14.54 -34.55 -19.09
C LEU A 9 13.98 -34.86 -20.49
N ASP A 10 14.86 -34.93 -21.50
CA ASP A 10 14.49 -35.24 -22.89
C ASP A 10 13.95 -36.67 -23.03
N GLU A 11 14.58 -37.65 -22.35
CA GLU A 11 14.06 -39.02 -22.30
C GLU A 11 12.67 -39.10 -21.65
N ARG A 12 12.41 -38.30 -20.60
CA ARG A 12 11.13 -38.27 -19.87
C ARG A 12 10.02 -37.53 -20.62
N LEU A 13 10.37 -36.65 -21.55
CA LEU A 13 9.44 -35.88 -22.38
C LEU A 13 9.09 -36.58 -23.71
N SER A 14 9.75 -37.71 -24.02
CA SER A 14 9.58 -38.45 -25.28
C SER A 14 8.36 -39.39 -25.32
N GLU A 15 7.67 -39.60 -24.20
CA GLU A 15 6.47 -40.45 -24.16
C GLU A 15 5.20 -39.65 -24.53
N SER A 16 4.42 -40.22 -25.45
CA SER A 16 3.34 -39.61 -26.24
C SER A 16 2.05 -39.23 -25.48
N GLU A 17 2.16 -38.66 -24.29
CA GLU A 17 1.03 -38.07 -23.56
C GLU A 17 1.23 -36.56 -23.48
N GLU A 18 0.26 -35.77 -23.98
CA GLU A 18 0.18 -34.34 -23.70
C GLU A 18 0.13 -34.14 -22.18
N LYS A 19 1.29 -33.86 -21.58
CA LYS A 19 1.42 -33.49 -20.17
C LYS A 19 1.80 -32.02 -20.12
N GLU A 20 1.01 -31.26 -19.36
CA GLU A 20 1.30 -29.88 -19.02
C GLU A 20 2.42 -29.88 -17.97
N TYR A 21 3.54 -29.22 -18.29
CA TYR A 21 4.66 -29.08 -17.36
C TYR A 21 4.79 -27.62 -16.92
N TRP A 22 4.80 -27.41 -15.60
CA TRP A 22 5.02 -26.11 -14.99
C TRP A 22 6.49 -26.01 -14.57
N ILE A 23 7.21 -25.03 -15.13
CA ILE A 23 8.60 -24.75 -14.76
C ILE A 23 8.60 -23.51 -13.87
N HIS A 24 9.01 -23.67 -12.62
CA HIS A 24 9.32 -22.54 -11.74
C HIS A 24 10.80 -22.16 -11.91
N LEU A 25 11.05 -20.94 -12.35
CA LEU A 25 12.38 -20.33 -12.38
C LEU A 25 12.48 -19.34 -11.22
N ASP A 26 13.43 -19.55 -10.34
CA ASP A 26 13.68 -18.69 -9.18
C ASP A 26 14.88 -17.80 -9.51
N THR A 27 14.67 -16.49 -9.64
CA THR A 27 15.72 -15.51 -9.98
C THR A 27 15.81 -14.40 -8.95
N SER A 28 17.03 -13.99 -8.58
CA SER A 28 17.25 -12.90 -7.62
C SER A 28 16.95 -11.50 -8.17
N ALA A 29 16.65 -11.39 -9.47
CA ALA A 29 16.15 -10.18 -10.12
C ALA A 29 14.69 -10.41 -10.52
N ARG A 30 13.81 -9.46 -10.26
CA ARG A 30 12.43 -9.48 -10.77
C ARG A 30 12.48 -9.39 -12.29
N LEU A 31 12.19 -10.50 -12.97
CA LEU A 31 11.99 -10.54 -14.42
C LEU A 31 10.57 -10.08 -14.82
N ASP A 32 9.70 -9.87 -13.84
CA ASP A 32 8.30 -9.57 -14.09
C ASP A 32 8.08 -8.07 -14.16
N LYS A 33 7.53 -7.62 -15.29
CA LYS A 33 6.94 -6.29 -15.42
C LYS A 33 5.68 -6.21 -14.56
N TYR A 34 5.23 -4.99 -14.27
CA TYR A 34 3.91 -4.79 -13.68
C TYR A 34 2.83 -5.48 -14.54
N PRO A 35 1.91 -6.30 -13.99
CA PRO A 35 1.03 -7.21 -14.76
C PRO A 35 -0.17 -6.49 -15.40
N ALA A 36 0.09 -5.40 -16.12
CA ALA A 36 -0.92 -4.54 -16.74
C ALA A 36 -1.85 -5.31 -17.69
N LYS A 37 -1.31 -6.25 -18.48
CA LYS A 37 -2.10 -7.03 -19.42
C LYS A 37 -3.11 -7.93 -18.71
N GLN A 38 -2.67 -8.59 -17.65
CA GLN A 38 -3.54 -9.42 -16.81
C GLN A 38 -4.64 -8.57 -16.16
N HIS A 39 -4.30 -7.39 -15.62
CA HIS A 39 -5.29 -6.48 -15.05
C HIS A 39 -6.33 -6.02 -16.07
N ALA A 40 -5.92 -5.71 -17.30
CA ALA A 40 -6.83 -5.31 -18.38
C ALA A 40 -7.82 -6.43 -18.73
N ARG A 41 -7.33 -7.67 -18.86
CA ARG A 41 -8.18 -8.87 -19.07
C ARG A 41 -9.15 -9.08 -17.91
N ALA A 42 -8.70 -8.95 -16.66
CA ALA A 42 -9.55 -9.08 -15.49
C ALA A 42 -10.66 -8.02 -15.45
N ALA A 43 -10.33 -6.77 -15.77
CA ALA A 43 -11.32 -5.69 -15.85
C ALA A 43 -12.38 -5.95 -16.94
N ALA A 44 -11.99 -6.44 -18.11
CA ALA A 44 -12.94 -6.84 -19.16
C ALA A 44 -13.82 -8.03 -18.74
N ALA A 45 -13.24 -9.03 -18.06
CA ALA A 45 -14.02 -10.13 -17.49
C ALA A 45 -15.06 -9.63 -16.47
N LYS A 46 -14.71 -8.64 -15.63
CA LYS A 46 -15.66 -8.00 -14.70
C LYS A 46 -16.73 -7.14 -15.37
N LEU A 47 -16.45 -6.59 -16.56
CA LEU A 47 -17.48 -5.96 -17.40
C LEU A 47 -18.47 -6.98 -17.96
N GLY A 48 -18.08 -8.26 -18.08
CA GLY A 48 -18.93 -9.34 -18.60
C GLY A 48 -19.18 -9.21 -20.10
N VAL A 49 -18.17 -8.80 -20.86
CA VAL A 49 -18.25 -8.58 -22.32
C VAL A 49 -17.07 -9.18 -23.05
N ASP A 50 -17.30 -9.64 -24.28
CA ASP A 50 -16.28 -10.23 -25.16
C ASP A 50 -15.76 -9.24 -26.22
N SER A 51 -16.36 -8.04 -26.30
CA SER A 51 -15.97 -6.98 -27.24
C SER A 51 -16.18 -5.59 -26.66
N GLY A 52 -15.38 -4.64 -27.13
CA GLY A 52 -15.37 -3.25 -26.69
C GLY A 52 -13.96 -2.67 -26.62
N LEU A 53 -13.89 -1.35 -26.38
CA LEU A 53 -12.63 -0.62 -26.23
C LEU A 53 -12.63 0.07 -24.88
N ILE A 54 -11.66 -0.20 -24.04
CA ILE A 54 -11.42 0.56 -22.82
C ILE A 54 -10.45 1.69 -23.15
N TYR A 55 -10.78 2.91 -22.73
CA TYR A 55 -9.89 4.07 -22.81
C TYR A 55 -9.64 4.68 -21.44
N LEU A 56 -8.37 4.88 -21.10
CA LEU A 56 -7.94 5.59 -19.90
C LEU A 56 -6.87 6.63 -20.27
N ALA A 57 -7.00 7.83 -19.70
CA ALA A 57 -5.98 8.86 -19.78
C ALA A 57 -5.21 8.92 -18.47
N GLY A 58 -3.88 8.93 -18.57
CA GLY A 58 -2.98 9.20 -17.45
C GLY A 58 -3.13 10.62 -16.91
N ALA A 59 -2.42 10.91 -15.82
CA ALA A 59 -2.34 12.23 -15.25
C ALA A 59 -1.58 13.16 -16.22
N PRO A 60 -2.15 14.31 -16.59
CA PRO A 60 -1.45 15.26 -17.44
C PRO A 60 -0.38 16.01 -16.63
N THR A 61 0.62 16.53 -17.32
CA THR A 61 1.51 17.54 -16.73
C THR A 61 0.73 18.83 -16.49
N THR A 62 0.79 19.36 -15.26
CA THR A 62 0.10 20.60 -14.88
C THR A 62 1.06 21.56 -14.19
N LEU A 63 0.76 22.85 -14.30
CA LEU A 63 1.48 23.92 -13.60
C LEU A 63 0.63 24.44 -12.43
N LEU A 64 1.30 24.97 -11.41
CA LEU A 64 0.64 25.74 -10.37
C LEU A 64 -0.08 26.94 -11.00
N GLU A 65 -1.20 27.35 -10.39
CA GLU A 65 -2.00 28.48 -10.87
C GLU A 65 -1.13 29.73 -11.03
N ASP A 66 -1.22 30.36 -12.21
CA ASP A 66 -0.43 31.54 -12.58
C ASP A 66 1.10 31.40 -12.42
N SER A 67 1.63 30.18 -12.53
CA SER A 67 3.06 29.87 -12.36
C SER A 67 3.61 29.00 -13.49
N ASP A 68 4.92 29.07 -13.72
CA ASP A 68 5.67 28.14 -14.58
C ASP A 68 6.19 26.91 -13.80
N GLN A 69 5.91 26.81 -12.50
CA GLN A 69 6.28 25.65 -11.69
C GLN A 69 5.30 24.51 -11.86
N ALA A 70 5.82 23.30 -12.09
CA ALA A 70 5.03 22.09 -12.19
C ALA A 70 4.39 21.73 -10.84
N VAL A 71 3.13 21.28 -10.88
CA VAL A 71 2.51 20.59 -9.75
C VAL A 71 3.26 19.26 -9.54
N PRO A 72 3.58 18.87 -8.29
CA PRO A 72 4.15 17.55 -8.02
C PRO A 72 3.31 16.44 -8.67
N PHE A 73 3.95 15.65 -9.52
CA PHE A 73 3.25 14.64 -10.31
C PHE A 73 2.79 13.46 -9.45
N ARG A 74 1.51 13.11 -9.59
CA ARG A 74 0.92 11.87 -9.06
C ARG A 74 0.05 11.25 -10.16
N GLN A 75 0.27 9.97 -10.44
CA GLN A 75 -0.45 9.25 -11.47
C GLN A 75 -1.89 8.91 -11.04
N ARG A 76 -2.82 8.86 -12.01
CA ARG A 76 -4.18 8.37 -11.80
C ARG A 76 -4.17 6.86 -11.54
N ARG A 77 -4.70 6.40 -10.41
CA ARG A 77 -4.64 4.98 -10.00
C ARG A 77 -5.33 4.01 -10.95
N TYR A 78 -6.46 4.38 -11.54
CA TYR A 78 -7.14 3.52 -12.52
C TYR A 78 -6.31 3.34 -13.80
N PHE A 79 -5.63 4.39 -14.24
CA PHE A 79 -4.71 4.32 -15.38
C PHE A 79 -3.48 3.50 -15.01
N TYR A 80 -2.87 3.77 -13.86
CA TYR A 80 -1.71 3.01 -13.37
C TYR A 80 -2.04 1.51 -13.25
N TYR A 81 -3.20 1.17 -12.68
CA TYR A 81 -3.62 -0.22 -12.51
C TYR A 81 -3.68 -1.02 -13.83
N LEU A 82 -4.07 -0.40 -14.94
CA LEU A 82 -4.15 -1.08 -16.24
C LEU A 82 -2.92 -0.88 -17.14
N SER A 83 -1.88 -0.16 -16.69
CA SER A 83 -0.72 0.16 -17.52
C SER A 83 0.64 -0.05 -16.86
N GLY A 84 0.73 0.04 -15.54
CA GLY A 84 1.99 0.17 -14.80
C GLY A 84 2.75 1.49 -15.06
N SER A 85 2.22 2.37 -15.92
CA SER A 85 2.92 3.58 -16.38
C SER A 85 2.84 4.70 -15.36
N ASN A 86 3.98 5.07 -14.78
CA ASN A 86 4.12 6.22 -13.89
C ASN A 86 4.71 7.46 -14.58
N GLU A 87 4.53 7.59 -15.89
CA GLU A 87 4.89 8.76 -16.67
C GLU A 87 3.66 9.63 -16.98
N SER A 88 3.86 10.95 -17.04
CA SER A 88 2.80 11.92 -17.34
C SER A 88 2.37 11.87 -18.79
N ASP A 89 1.16 12.38 -19.07
CA ASP A 89 0.64 12.59 -20.43
C ASP A 89 0.47 11.30 -21.29
N ASN A 90 0.65 10.12 -20.70
CA ASN A 90 0.40 8.83 -21.35
C ASN A 90 -1.11 8.50 -21.41
N HIS A 91 -1.51 7.73 -22.42
CA HIS A 91 -2.89 7.25 -22.61
C HIS A 91 -2.90 5.74 -22.91
N LEU A 92 -4.02 5.08 -22.66
CA LEU A 92 -4.15 3.63 -22.78
C LEU A 92 -5.41 3.27 -23.56
N LEU A 93 -5.26 2.37 -24.52
CA LEU A 93 -6.38 1.65 -25.14
C LEU A 93 -6.25 0.16 -24.90
N TYR A 94 -7.38 -0.49 -24.57
CA TYR A 94 -7.47 -1.94 -24.55
C TYR A 94 -8.65 -2.39 -25.40
N ASP A 95 -8.36 -2.99 -26.55
CA ASP A 95 -9.35 -3.65 -27.39
C ASP A 95 -9.60 -5.06 -26.84
N ILE A 96 -10.80 -5.26 -26.28
CA ILE A 96 -11.19 -6.49 -25.59
C ILE A 96 -11.29 -7.65 -26.58
N HIS A 97 -11.78 -7.39 -27.80
CA HIS A 97 -12.04 -8.46 -28.76
C HIS A 97 -10.74 -9.03 -29.34
N THR A 98 -9.81 -8.14 -29.68
CA THR A 98 -8.50 -8.55 -30.20
C THR A 98 -7.50 -8.84 -29.09
N ASP A 99 -7.91 -8.66 -27.83
CA ASP A 99 -7.05 -8.73 -26.66
C ASP A 99 -5.74 -7.96 -26.90
N LYS A 100 -5.85 -6.68 -27.25
CA LYS A 100 -4.70 -5.81 -27.56
C LYS A 100 -4.67 -4.57 -26.66
N LEU A 101 -3.63 -4.48 -25.83
CA LEU A 101 -3.34 -3.38 -24.91
C LEU A 101 -2.26 -2.49 -25.51
N THR A 102 -2.59 -1.23 -25.78
CA THR A 102 -1.69 -0.26 -26.42
C THR A 102 -1.49 0.95 -25.51
N LEU A 103 -0.24 1.22 -25.13
CA LEU A 103 0.15 2.43 -24.42
C LEU A 103 0.56 3.50 -25.44
N TYR A 104 -0.02 4.69 -25.30
CA TYR A 104 0.23 5.85 -26.14
C TYR A 104 1.08 6.84 -25.34
N ILE A 105 2.30 7.09 -25.83
CA ILE A 105 3.26 7.98 -25.18
C ILE A 105 3.44 9.28 -26.00
N PRO A 106 3.71 10.43 -25.38
CA PRO A 106 4.10 11.64 -26.10
C PRO A 106 5.36 11.42 -26.96
N LYS A 107 5.46 12.11 -28.10
CA LYS A 107 6.75 12.20 -28.79
C LYS A 107 7.69 13.05 -27.94
N ILE A 108 8.95 12.64 -27.84
CA ILE A 108 9.98 13.43 -27.17
C ILE A 108 10.12 14.76 -27.90
N ASP A 109 9.78 15.83 -27.19
CA ASP A 109 10.04 17.20 -27.61
C ASP A 109 11.41 17.61 -27.05
N LEU A 110 12.36 17.92 -27.94
CA LEU A 110 13.72 18.25 -27.54
C LEU A 110 13.76 19.44 -26.58
N GLN A 111 12.93 20.46 -26.81
CA GLN A 111 12.90 21.63 -25.96
C GLN A 111 12.45 21.20 -24.55
N LYS A 112 11.31 20.52 -24.41
CA LYS A 112 10.83 20.03 -23.11
C LYS A 112 11.81 19.07 -22.44
N ALA A 113 12.42 18.16 -23.19
CA ALA A 113 13.36 17.18 -22.67
C ALA A 113 14.61 17.82 -22.04
N VAL A 114 15.08 18.94 -22.60
CA VAL A 114 16.20 19.71 -22.03
C VAL A 114 15.85 20.35 -20.69
N TRP A 115 14.59 20.72 -20.47
CA TRP A 115 14.15 21.39 -19.23
C TRP A 115 13.67 20.43 -18.14
N GLY A 116 12.83 19.45 -18.51
CA GLY A 116 12.13 18.57 -17.56
C GLY A 116 12.56 17.12 -17.59
N GLY A 117 13.54 16.77 -18.43
CA GLY A 117 13.89 15.37 -18.74
C GLY A 117 13.01 14.80 -19.87
N ALA A 118 13.55 13.79 -20.56
CA ALA A 118 12.78 13.06 -21.56
C ALA A 118 11.91 12.00 -20.87
N GLY A 119 10.67 11.85 -21.35
CA GLY A 119 9.91 10.61 -21.12
C GLY A 119 10.52 9.46 -21.93
N SER A 120 9.96 8.27 -21.76
CA SER A 120 10.43 7.06 -22.43
C SER A 120 10.34 7.18 -23.95
N THR A 121 11.33 6.61 -24.64
CA THR A 121 11.19 6.24 -26.06
C THR A 121 10.26 5.04 -26.21
N LYS A 122 9.86 4.71 -27.44
CA LYS A 122 9.06 3.49 -27.68
C LYS A 122 9.77 2.23 -27.22
N SER A 123 11.07 2.11 -27.52
CA SER A 123 11.87 0.93 -27.14
C SER A 123 11.98 0.79 -25.62
N GLU A 124 12.22 1.89 -24.91
CA GLU A 124 12.28 1.87 -23.44
C GLU A 124 10.92 1.53 -22.84
N ALA A 125 9.83 2.10 -23.37
CA ALA A 125 8.48 1.79 -22.92
C ALA A 125 8.10 0.32 -23.20
N GLU A 126 8.55 -0.26 -24.33
CA GLU A 126 8.38 -1.69 -24.65
C GLU A 126 9.14 -2.60 -23.66
N GLU A 127 10.28 -2.14 -23.12
CA GLU A 127 11.04 -2.87 -22.10
C GLU A 127 10.44 -2.70 -20.71
N LEU A 128 9.85 -1.53 -20.39
CA LEU A 128 9.34 -1.21 -19.06
C LEU A 128 7.92 -1.74 -18.79
N TYR A 129 7.03 -1.65 -19.78
CA TYR A 129 5.59 -1.87 -19.56
C TYR A 129 5.09 -3.19 -20.17
N ASP A 130 4.16 -3.83 -19.47
CA ASP A 130 3.50 -5.07 -19.88
C ASP A 130 2.32 -4.77 -20.82
N VAL A 131 2.63 -4.35 -22.03
CA VAL A 131 1.65 -3.99 -23.06
C VAL A 131 2.04 -4.60 -24.41
N ASP A 132 1.06 -4.83 -25.28
CA ASP A 132 1.29 -5.47 -26.58
C ASP A 132 1.90 -4.51 -27.62
N SER A 133 1.74 -3.19 -27.42
CA SER A 133 2.20 -2.19 -28.37
C SER A 133 2.42 -0.82 -27.73
N ILE A 134 3.45 -0.11 -28.20
CA ILE A 134 3.65 1.31 -27.90
C ILE A 134 3.36 2.18 -29.15
N ALA A 135 2.44 3.12 -29.01
CA ALA A 135 2.06 4.08 -30.03
C ALA A 135 2.41 5.51 -29.59
N TYR A 136 2.46 6.45 -30.54
CA TYR A 136 2.58 7.86 -30.15
C TYR A 136 1.21 8.46 -29.90
N LEU A 137 1.11 9.40 -28.97
CA LEU A 137 -0.14 10.10 -28.65
C LEU A 137 -0.79 10.75 -29.88
N SER A 138 -0.02 11.14 -30.89
CA SER A 138 -0.52 11.66 -32.18
C SER A 138 -1.41 10.67 -32.93
N ASP A 139 -1.27 9.37 -32.66
CA ASP A 139 -1.94 8.30 -33.38
C ASP A 139 -3.26 7.90 -32.68
N LEU A 140 -3.43 8.27 -31.40
CA LEU A 140 -4.57 7.90 -30.55
C LEU A 140 -5.93 8.26 -31.18
N GLU A 141 -6.07 9.47 -31.71
CA GLU A 141 -7.31 9.92 -32.34
C GLU A 141 -7.65 9.08 -33.57
N THR A 142 -6.64 8.77 -34.39
CA THR A 142 -6.80 7.99 -35.62
C THR A 142 -7.19 6.55 -35.29
N ASP A 143 -6.50 5.93 -34.32
CA ASP A 143 -6.75 4.56 -33.90
C ASP A 143 -8.14 4.42 -33.26
N THR A 144 -8.52 5.37 -32.39
CA THR A 144 -9.84 5.39 -31.77
C THR A 144 -10.95 5.55 -32.82
N LYS A 145 -10.77 6.44 -33.81
CA LYS A 145 -11.73 6.62 -34.92
C LYS A 145 -11.79 5.41 -35.84
N SER A 146 -10.66 4.73 -36.06
CA SER A 146 -10.59 3.50 -36.84
C SER A 146 -11.40 2.40 -36.16
N TRP A 147 -11.10 2.15 -34.88
CA TRP A 147 -11.84 1.19 -34.07
C TRP A 147 -13.33 1.55 -33.97
N TRP A 148 -13.69 2.82 -33.83
CA TRP A 148 -15.11 3.22 -33.78
C TRP A 148 -15.90 2.83 -35.04
N LYS A 149 -15.26 2.84 -36.22
CA LYS A 149 -15.90 2.50 -37.50
C LYS A 149 -16.05 1.00 -37.71
N THR A 150 -15.10 0.20 -37.24
CA THR A 150 -14.97 -1.23 -37.59
C THR A 150 -15.07 -2.18 -36.41
N GLY A 151 -14.73 -1.72 -35.22
CA GLY A 151 -14.75 -2.48 -33.97
C GLY A 151 -16.16 -2.73 -33.48
N ASP A 152 -16.32 -3.82 -32.74
CA ASP A 152 -17.57 -4.27 -32.12
C ASP A 152 -17.63 -3.88 -30.63
N GLY A 153 -18.84 -3.82 -30.06
CA GLY A 153 -19.04 -3.50 -28.65
C GLY A 153 -19.08 -2.00 -28.33
N LYS A 154 -18.88 -1.64 -27.06
CA LYS A 154 -18.95 -0.25 -26.57
C LYS A 154 -17.56 0.34 -26.33
N LEU A 155 -17.46 1.66 -26.40
CA LEU A 155 -16.34 2.42 -25.84
C LEU A 155 -16.60 2.64 -24.35
N TYR A 156 -15.74 2.08 -23.51
CA TYR A 156 -15.79 2.19 -22.06
C TYR A 156 -14.88 3.31 -21.57
N LEU A 157 -15.47 4.25 -20.85
CA LEU A 157 -14.82 5.38 -20.19
C LEU A 157 -14.97 5.25 -18.68
N LEU A 158 -14.07 5.86 -17.93
CA LEU A 158 -14.10 5.80 -16.47
C LEU A 158 -15.24 6.64 -15.90
N HIS A 159 -15.47 7.85 -16.45
CA HIS A 159 -16.45 8.80 -15.93
C HIS A 159 -17.25 9.53 -17.03
N PRO A 160 -18.53 9.88 -16.79
CA PRO A 160 -19.38 10.55 -17.77
C PRO A 160 -18.81 11.87 -18.30
N ILE A 161 -18.09 12.63 -17.47
CA ILE A 161 -17.48 13.91 -17.87
C ILE A 161 -16.51 13.75 -19.04
N GLN A 162 -15.86 12.59 -19.17
CA GLN A 162 -14.94 12.28 -20.28
C GLN A 162 -15.67 12.14 -21.63
N SER A 163 -16.97 11.83 -21.62
CA SER A 163 -17.77 11.70 -22.85
C SER A 163 -17.85 13.02 -23.63
N HIS A 164 -17.81 14.17 -22.95
CA HIS A 164 -17.80 15.48 -23.61
C HIS A 164 -16.52 15.68 -24.42
N ALA A 165 -15.37 15.29 -23.86
CA ALA A 165 -14.08 15.37 -24.54
C ALA A 165 -14.00 14.45 -25.77
N ILE A 166 -14.72 13.32 -25.76
CA ILE A 166 -14.75 12.38 -26.90
C ILE A 166 -15.79 12.78 -27.95
N SER A 167 -16.86 13.47 -27.55
CA SER A 167 -17.88 13.96 -28.49
C SER A 167 -17.33 14.91 -29.54
N SER A 168 -16.29 15.68 -29.20
CA SER A 168 -15.59 16.57 -30.14
C SER A 168 -14.85 15.81 -31.26
N LEU A 169 -14.58 14.51 -31.09
CA LEU A 169 -13.99 13.65 -32.11
C LEU A 169 -15.02 13.11 -33.12
N GLY A 170 -16.28 13.54 -33.02
CA GLY A 170 -17.39 13.03 -33.85
C GLY A 170 -17.87 11.64 -33.42
N ILE A 171 -17.46 11.20 -32.23
CA ILE A 171 -17.85 9.94 -31.60
C ILE A 171 -19.00 10.25 -30.63
N SER A 172 -20.23 9.85 -30.96
CA SER A 172 -21.40 10.11 -30.11
C SER A 172 -22.30 8.88 -29.92
N SER A 173 -23.05 8.88 -28.81
CA SER A 173 -24.00 7.87 -28.32
C SER A 173 -24.89 7.26 -29.44
N PRO A 174 -25.17 5.93 -29.46
CA PRO A 174 -25.42 5.07 -28.30
C PRO A 174 -24.31 4.10 -27.83
N ARG A 175 -23.13 4.05 -28.47
CA ARG A 175 -22.07 3.05 -28.16
C ARG A 175 -21.05 3.47 -27.08
N ILE A 176 -21.33 4.48 -26.27
CA ILE A 176 -20.44 4.93 -25.18
C ILE A 176 -21.03 4.47 -23.84
N ASP A 177 -20.18 3.84 -23.01
CA ASP A 177 -20.49 3.48 -21.63
C ASP A 177 -19.47 4.16 -20.70
N ALA A 178 -19.96 4.99 -19.78
CA ALA A 178 -19.09 5.74 -18.87
C ALA A 178 -19.48 5.52 -17.40
N THR A 179 -20.17 4.41 -17.12
CA THR A 179 -20.73 4.13 -15.78
C THR A 179 -20.35 2.76 -15.24
N THR A 180 -19.90 1.84 -16.09
CA THR A 180 -19.61 0.45 -15.70
C THR A 180 -18.13 0.17 -15.45
N LEU A 181 -17.22 0.81 -16.17
CA LEU A 181 -15.78 0.54 -16.12
C LEU A 181 -15.16 0.74 -14.74
N GLN A 182 -15.52 1.84 -14.06
CA GLN A 182 -14.98 2.13 -12.73
C GLN A 182 -15.26 0.97 -11.77
N SER A 183 -16.51 0.52 -11.67
CA SER A 183 -16.90 -0.57 -10.77
C SER A 183 -16.26 -1.91 -11.16
N ALA A 184 -16.02 -2.17 -12.45
CA ALA A 184 -15.31 -3.36 -12.90
C ALA A 184 -13.85 -3.36 -12.43
N ILE A 185 -13.14 -2.23 -12.56
CA ILE A 185 -11.75 -2.09 -12.09
C ILE A 185 -11.69 -2.11 -10.56
N GLU A 186 -12.62 -1.45 -9.86
CA GLU A 186 -12.68 -1.48 -8.39
C GLU A 186 -12.82 -2.91 -7.86
N GLN A 187 -13.64 -3.76 -8.49
CA GLN A 187 -13.77 -5.18 -8.09
C GLN A 187 -12.47 -5.98 -8.26
N CYS A 188 -11.62 -5.62 -9.23
CA CYS A 188 -10.31 -6.25 -9.39
C CYS A 188 -9.34 -5.76 -8.31
N ARG A 189 -9.20 -4.44 -8.13
CA ARG A 189 -8.26 -3.80 -7.19
C ARG A 189 -8.42 -4.21 -5.73
N VAL A 190 -9.59 -4.73 -5.35
CA VAL A 190 -9.86 -5.20 -3.98
C VAL A 190 -9.05 -6.44 -3.65
N ILE A 191 -8.83 -7.32 -4.62
CA ILE A 191 -8.08 -8.56 -4.49
C ILE A 191 -6.72 -8.35 -5.13
N LYS A 192 -5.67 -8.28 -4.31
CA LYS A 192 -4.32 -8.03 -4.77
C LYS A 192 -3.72 -9.30 -5.33
N ASP A 193 -3.03 -9.19 -6.46
CA ASP A 193 -2.14 -10.27 -6.92
C ASP A 193 -0.78 -10.23 -6.19
N ASP A 194 0.05 -11.24 -6.44
CA ASP A 194 1.35 -11.38 -5.78
C ASP A 194 2.29 -10.20 -6.09
N TYR A 195 2.22 -9.62 -7.30
CA TYR A 195 3.03 -8.48 -7.68
C TYR A 195 2.64 -7.23 -6.90
N GLU A 196 1.34 -6.99 -6.75
CA GLU A 196 0.78 -5.90 -5.93
C GLU A 196 1.14 -6.06 -4.45
N ILE A 197 0.99 -7.27 -3.90
CA ILE A 197 1.33 -7.57 -2.50
C ILE A 197 2.79 -7.26 -2.21
N ASP A 198 3.70 -7.63 -3.11
CA ASP A 198 5.13 -7.33 -2.95
C ASP A 198 5.45 -5.82 -2.93
N LEU A 199 4.74 -5.02 -3.74
CA LEU A 199 4.89 -3.56 -3.71
C LEU A 199 4.40 -2.98 -2.37
N ILE A 200 3.29 -3.51 -1.84
CA ILE A 200 2.78 -3.15 -0.51
C ILE A 200 3.75 -3.60 0.61
N ARG A 201 4.36 -4.78 0.50
CA ARG A 201 5.40 -5.25 1.43
C ARG A 201 6.60 -4.31 1.42
N GLN A 202 7.03 -3.85 0.24
CA GLN A 202 8.11 -2.89 0.13
C GLN A 202 7.75 -1.54 0.75
N ALA A 203 6.54 -1.04 0.53
CA ALA A 203 6.04 0.17 1.21
C ALA A 203 6.06 0.00 2.74
N ASN A 204 5.54 -1.13 3.24
CA ASN A 204 5.54 -1.46 4.68
C ASN A 204 6.95 -1.55 5.28
N LYS A 205 7.91 -2.13 4.55
CA LYS A 205 9.31 -2.21 4.98
C LYS A 205 9.89 -0.80 5.18
N VAL A 206 9.75 0.08 4.18
CA VAL A 206 10.27 1.45 4.26
C VAL A 206 9.59 2.24 5.38
N SER A 207 8.27 2.07 5.56
CA SER A 207 7.52 2.65 6.68
C SER A 207 8.04 2.15 8.04
N ALA A 208 8.30 0.85 8.17
CA ALA A 208 8.82 0.26 9.39
C ALA A 208 10.19 0.81 9.78
N ASP A 209 11.07 1.01 8.79
CA ASP A 209 12.38 1.60 8.99
C ASP A 209 12.29 3.08 9.38
N ALA A 210 11.36 3.84 8.78
CA ALA A 210 11.09 5.23 9.16
C ALA A 210 10.50 5.35 10.59
N HIS A 211 9.55 4.50 10.97
CA HIS A 211 9.05 4.40 12.35
C HIS A 211 10.18 4.07 13.33
N ARG A 212 11.06 3.11 12.99
CA ARG A 212 12.24 2.78 13.80
C ARG A 212 13.19 3.97 13.94
N ALA A 213 13.48 4.69 12.87
CA ALA A 213 14.37 5.85 12.90
C ALA A 213 13.84 6.96 13.83
N VAL A 214 12.51 7.16 13.89
CA VAL A 214 11.91 8.05 14.88
C VAL A 214 12.14 7.52 16.29
N LEU A 215 11.83 6.25 16.56
CA LEU A 215 11.97 5.64 17.89
C LEU A 215 13.41 5.76 18.42
N GLU A 216 14.42 5.61 17.57
CA GLU A 216 15.84 5.74 17.93
C GLU A 216 16.21 7.17 18.35
N LYS A 217 15.60 8.18 17.72
CA LYS A 217 15.96 9.59 17.90
C LYS A 217 15.00 10.38 18.79
N ILE A 218 13.85 9.84 19.17
CA ILE A 218 12.76 10.59 19.84
C ILE A 218 13.23 11.40 21.06
N LYS A 219 14.16 10.85 21.87
CA LYS A 219 14.68 11.53 23.07
C LYS A 219 15.50 12.79 22.79
N SER A 220 15.95 12.96 21.54
CA SER A 220 16.68 14.14 21.10
C SER A 220 15.79 15.21 20.46
N PHE A 221 14.51 14.90 20.23
CA PHE A 221 13.58 15.83 19.59
C PHE A 221 12.94 16.76 20.62
N GLU A 222 12.76 18.00 20.22
CA GLU A 222 12.09 19.05 20.98
C GLU A 222 10.67 19.31 20.46
N ASN A 223 10.39 18.95 19.19
CA ASN A 223 9.18 19.32 18.48
C ASN A 223 8.69 18.21 17.53
N GLU A 224 7.37 18.16 17.29
CA GLU A 224 6.72 17.23 16.35
C GLU A 224 7.28 17.33 14.92
N SER A 225 7.71 18.51 14.47
CA SER A 225 8.28 18.71 13.12
C SER A 225 9.55 17.91 12.87
N GLN A 226 10.33 17.62 13.93
CA GLN A 226 11.53 16.79 13.82
C GLN A 226 11.18 15.30 13.63
N VAL A 227 10.02 14.87 14.13
CA VAL A 227 9.47 13.54 13.89
C VAL A 227 9.07 13.40 12.43
N GLU A 228 8.33 14.36 11.88
CA GLU A 228 7.99 14.40 10.46
C GLU A 228 9.26 14.41 9.60
N GLY A 229 10.21 15.28 9.92
CA GLY A 229 11.46 15.41 9.16
C GLY A 229 12.27 14.12 9.08
N ILE A 230 12.43 13.39 10.20
CA ILE A 230 13.19 12.12 10.16
C ILE A 230 12.44 11.01 9.42
N PHE A 231 11.11 11.00 9.51
CA PHE A 231 10.29 10.02 8.80
C PHE A 231 10.44 10.22 7.29
N LEU A 232 10.29 11.47 6.82
CA LEU A 232 10.49 11.85 5.42
C LEU A 232 11.90 11.52 4.91
N ASP A 233 12.93 11.92 5.67
CA ASP A 233 14.34 11.66 5.33
C ASP A 233 14.60 10.16 5.11
N THR A 234 14.07 9.32 6.02
CA THR A 234 14.24 7.87 5.93
C THR A 234 13.53 7.31 4.70
N CYS A 235 12.25 7.65 4.49
CA CYS A 235 11.49 7.17 3.32
C CYS A 235 12.17 7.55 2.00
N VAL A 236 12.54 8.82 1.84
CA VAL A 236 13.14 9.34 0.61
C VAL A 236 14.53 8.72 0.38
N SER A 237 15.32 8.55 1.44
CA SER A 237 16.65 7.93 1.35
C SER A 237 16.60 6.45 0.97
N GLU A 238 15.50 5.75 1.26
CA GLU A 238 15.25 4.36 0.82
C GLU A 238 14.56 4.26 -0.54
N GLY A 239 14.26 5.39 -1.19
CA GLY A 239 13.67 5.45 -2.53
C GLY A 239 12.15 5.64 -2.57
N ALA A 240 11.48 5.70 -1.41
CA ALA A 240 10.06 6.08 -1.34
C ALA A 240 9.93 7.61 -1.36
N HIS A 241 9.97 8.19 -2.57
CA HIS A 241 9.93 9.64 -2.78
C HIS A 241 8.62 10.31 -2.34
N ASN A 242 7.56 9.51 -2.19
CA ASN A 242 6.22 9.95 -1.84
C ASN A 242 5.75 9.24 -0.58
N GLN A 243 4.96 9.93 0.23
CA GLN A 243 4.18 9.33 1.31
C GLN A 243 2.78 9.03 0.80
N ALA A 244 2.15 8.00 1.38
CA ALA A 244 0.80 7.60 1.02
C ALA A 244 -0.23 8.68 1.41
N TYR A 245 0.05 9.42 2.48
CA TYR A 245 -0.72 10.54 3.01
C TYR A 245 0.21 11.45 3.84
N ASN A 246 -0.31 12.58 4.31
CA ASN A 246 0.47 13.49 5.16
C ASN A 246 0.76 12.84 6.51
N ILE A 247 2.00 12.92 6.98
CA ILE A 247 2.43 12.40 8.27
C ILE A 247 1.65 13.08 9.39
N ILE A 248 1.16 12.28 10.33
CA ILE A 248 0.47 12.73 11.54
C ILE A 248 1.40 12.46 12.72
N ALA A 249 1.97 13.51 13.31
CA ALA A 249 2.82 13.43 14.50
C ALA A 249 2.16 14.15 15.67
N GLY A 250 1.24 13.47 16.36
CA GLY A 250 0.43 14.06 17.43
C GLY A 250 0.97 13.73 18.83
N SER A 251 1.46 14.72 19.58
CA SER A 251 1.93 14.56 20.96
C SER A 251 0.91 15.00 22.02
N GLY A 252 0.75 14.20 23.08
CA GLY A 252 -0.24 14.44 24.14
C GLY A 252 -1.64 14.71 23.56
N GLY A 253 -2.26 15.83 23.92
CA GLY A 253 -3.59 16.20 23.41
C GLY A 253 -3.75 16.20 21.88
N ASN A 254 -2.69 16.43 21.10
CA ASN A 254 -2.75 16.39 19.64
C ASN A 254 -3.01 14.97 19.11
N ALA A 255 -2.60 13.93 19.85
CA ALA A 255 -2.92 12.53 19.52
C ALA A 255 -4.44 12.24 19.53
N SER A 256 -5.28 13.16 20.03
CA SER A 256 -6.74 13.05 19.98
C SER A 256 -7.38 13.62 18.70
N VAL A 257 -6.59 14.23 17.82
CA VAL A 257 -7.03 14.78 16.53
C VAL A 257 -6.63 13.81 15.43
N LEU A 258 -7.60 13.11 14.86
CA LEU A 258 -7.36 11.93 14.00
C LEU A 258 -6.45 12.20 12.81
N HIS A 259 -6.71 13.29 12.07
CA HIS A 259 -5.89 13.75 10.94
C HIS A 259 -5.13 15.03 11.30
N TYR A 260 -4.39 15.01 12.41
CA TYR A 260 -3.54 16.12 12.82
C TYR A 260 -2.38 16.30 11.85
N GLY A 261 -2.24 17.47 11.22
CA GLY A 261 -1.16 17.73 10.26
C GLY A 261 -0.37 19.01 10.52
N LYS A 262 -0.52 19.63 11.69
CA LYS A 262 0.21 20.87 12.01
C LYS A 262 1.67 20.58 12.38
N ASN A 263 1.90 19.44 13.05
CA ASN A 263 3.22 18.86 13.36
C ASN A 263 4.26 19.88 13.84
N ASP A 264 3.87 20.83 14.69
CA ASP A 264 4.74 21.96 15.08
C ASP A 264 4.70 22.25 16.58
N GLU A 265 4.08 21.39 17.40
CA GLU A 265 3.99 21.61 18.84
C GLU A 265 5.20 21.00 19.59
N PRO A 266 5.61 21.60 20.73
CA PRO A 266 6.69 21.06 21.55
C PRO A 266 6.34 19.71 22.20
N LEU A 267 7.33 18.80 22.23
CA LEU A 267 7.22 17.50 22.90
C LEU A 267 7.39 17.60 24.43
N ALA A 268 7.96 18.71 24.91
CA ALA A 268 8.23 18.91 26.33
C ALA A 268 6.95 18.80 27.19
N GLY A 269 6.98 17.95 28.21
CA GLY A 269 5.85 17.74 29.13
C GLY A 269 4.73 16.84 28.57
N ARG A 270 4.85 16.33 27.35
CA ARG A 270 3.88 15.41 26.74
C ARG A 270 4.15 13.98 27.17
N GLN A 271 3.08 13.19 27.39
CA GLN A 271 3.21 11.80 27.87
C GLN A 271 3.54 10.83 26.72
N VAL A 272 2.80 10.94 25.63
CA VAL A 272 2.85 10.04 24.47
C VAL A 272 3.01 10.82 23.19
N LEU A 273 3.53 10.13 22.17
CA LEU A 273 3.48 10.54 20.78
C LEU A 273 2.75 9.44 20.01
N LEU A 274 1.79 9.84 19.18
CA LEU A 274 1.14 9.02 18.17
C LEU A 274 1.69 9.44 16.81
N ILE A 275 2.26 8.50 16.09
CA ILE A 275 2.74 8.68 14.72
C ILE A 275 1.90 7.81 13.83
N ASP A 276 1.16 8.43 12.94
CA ASP A 276 0.43 7.78 11.87
C ASP A 276 1.05 8.25 10.54
N ALA A 277 1.80 7.34 9.92
CA ALA A 277 2.61 7.63 8.75
C ALA A 277 2.96 6.36 7.96
N GLY A 278 2.84 6.47 6.64
CA GLY A 278 3.17 5.41 5.69
C GLY A 278 3.80 5.92 4.39
N ALA A 279 4.77 5.16 3.88
CA ALA A 279 5.41 5.36 2.60
C ALA A 279 4.50 4.93 1.44
N GLU A 280 4.71 5.54 0.27
CA GLU A 280 4.19 5.06 -1.01
C GLU A 280 5.37 4.48 -1.83
N TRP A 281 5.26 3.23 -2.24
CA TRP A 281 6.22 2.57 -3.14
C TRP A 281 5.58 2.29 -4.48
N ASN A 282 6.03 2.97 -5.54
CA ASN A 282 5.50 2.83 -6.90
C ASN A 282 3.96 2.88 -6.95
N CYS A 283 3.37 3.93 -6.37
CA CYS A 283 1.91 4.12 -6.22
C CYS A 283 1.19 3.19 -5.23
N TYR A 284 1.84 2.18 -4.62
CA TYR A 284 1.22 1.36 -3.58
C TYR A 284 1.51 1.92 -2.20
N ALA A 285 0.47 2.07 -1.41
CA ALA A 285 0.52 2.62 -0.07
C ALA A 285 1.00 1.59 0.97
N SER A 286 1.34 2.12 2.13
CA SER A 286 1.28 1.45 3.42
C SER A 286 0.66 2.42 4.42
N ASP A 287 0.11 1.91 5.51
CA ASP A 287 -0.55 2.71 6.53
C ASP A 287 -0.23 2.16 7.92
N VAL A 288 0.49 2.94 8.71
CA VAL A 288 1.07 2.44 9.96
C VAL A 288 1.01 3.50 11.03
N THR A 289 0.28 3.18 12.09
CA THR A 289 0.24 3.97 13.33
C THR A 289 0.97 3.28 14.48
N ARG A 290 1.83 4.05 15.17
CA ARG A 290 2.49 3.67 16.43
C ARG A 290 2.28 4.75 17.48
N THR A 291 1.88 4.33 18.68
CA THR A 291 1.84 5.20 19.86
C THR A 291 2.82 4.70 20.92
N PHE A 292 3.62 5.59 21.48
CA PHE A 292 4.64 5.24 22.49
C PHE A 292 4.93 6.40 23.46
N PRO A 293 5.50 6.12 24.65
CA PRO A 293 5.83 7.18 25.60
C PRO A 293 7.12 7.88 25.16
N ILE A 294 7.07 9.20 25.02
CA ILE A 294 8.21 10.01 24.54
C ILE A 294 9.46 9.81 25.42
N SER A 295 9.26 9.62 26.74
CA SER A 295 10.33 9.37 27.71
C SER A 295 10.96 7.97 27.63
N GLY A 296 10.31 7.02 26.94
CA GLY A 296 10.62 5.59 26.99
C GLY A 296 10.04 4.86 28.21
N THR A 297 9.25 5.54 29.04
CA THR A 297 8.55 4.94 30.19
C THR A 297 7.10 5.39 30.21
N TRP A 298 6.18 4.43 30.28
CA TRP A 298 4.76 4.73 30.33
C TRP A 298 4.36 5.36 31.67
N THR A 299 3.46 6.35 31.62
CA THR A 299 2.63 6.70 32.77
C THR A 299 1.59 5.60 33.02
N LYS A 300 0.99 5.56 34.21
CA LYS A 300 -0.05 4.57 34.53
C LYS A 300 -1.24 4.74 33.58
N GLU A 301 -1.67 5.97 33.37
CA GLU A 301 -2.82 6.34 32.57
C GLU A 301 -2.58 5.98 31.09
N ALA A 302 -1.44 6.38 30.52
CA ALA A 302 -1.11 6.06 29.13
C ALA A 302 -0.97 4.54 28.90
N LYS A 303 -0.30 3.81 29.81
CA LYS A 303 -0.18 2.34 29.71
C LYS A 303 -1.54 1.67 29.73
N SER A 304 -2.44 2.11 30.61
CA SER A 304 -3.76 1.50 30.76
C SER A 304 -4.59 1.63 29.48
N ILE A 305 -4.48 2.75 28.77
CA ILE A 305 -5.16 2.94 27.48
C ILE A 305 -4.47 2.17 26.37
N TYR A 306 -3.13 2.17 26.34
CA TYR A 306 -2.35 1.37 25.40
C TYR A 306 -2.73 -0.12 25.45
N ASP A 307 -2.86 -0.67 26.66
CA ASP A 307 -3.16 -2.08 26.87
C ASP A 307 -4.56 -2.46 26.38
N ILE A 308 -5.53 -1.54 26.51
CA ILE A 308 -6.88 -1.76 25.96
C ILE A 308 -6.83 -1.77 24.44
N VAL A 309 -6.12 -0.82 23.82
CA VAL A 309 -6.00 -0.73 22.36
C VAL A 309 -5.22 -1.92 21.77
N GLU A 310 -4.15 -2.35 22.43
CA GLU A 310 -3.40 -3.56 22.08
C GLU A 310 -4.32 -4.79 22.16
N LYS A 311 -5.12 -4.93 23.23
CA LYS A 311 -6.13 -6.00 23.35
C LYS A 311 -7.18 -5.94 22.25
N MET A 312 -7.66 -4.74 21.88
CA MET A 312 -8.60 -4.56 20.77
C MET A 312 -8.00 -5.10 19.46
N GLN A 313 -6.76 -4.70 19.15
CA GLN A 313 -6.07 -5.06 17.92
C GLN A 313 -5.83 -6.57 17.85
N ASP A 314 -5.17 -7.15 18.85
CA ASP A 314 -4.80 -8.56 18.87
C ASP A 314 -6.04 -9.47 18.79
N THR A 315 -7.10 -9.12 19.52
CA THR A 315 -8.33 -9.92 19.53
C THR A 315 -9.04 -9.88 18.18
N VAL A 316 -9.12 -8.71 17.54
CA VAL A 316 -9.70 -8.56 16.20
C VAL A 316 -8.87 -9.31 15.17
N MET A 317 -7.55 -9.07 15.14
CA MET A 317 -6.65 -9.67 14.15
C MET A 317 -6.74 -11.19 14.20
N SER A 318 -6.73 -11.80 15.40
CA SER A 318 -6.82 -13.25 15.58
C SER A 318 -8.05 -13.93 14.94
N ARG A 319 -9.07 -13.14 14.57
CA ARG A 319 -10.31 -13.61 13.95
C ARG A 319 -10.37 -13.38 12.44
N LEU A 320 -9.41 -12.64 11.87
CA LEU A 320 -9.41 -12.31 10.44
C LEU A 320 -9.11 -13.52 9.58
N LYS A 321 -10.03 -13.83 8.68
CA LYS A 321 -9.93 -14.88 7.66
C LYS A 321 -11.05 -14.68 6.62
N PRO A 322 -11.00 -15.38 5.47
CA PRO A 322 -12.09 -15.36 4.51
C PRO A 322 -13.44 -15.74 5.13
N GLY A 323 -14.50 -15.06 4.71
CA GLY A 323 -15.88 -15.25 5.18
C GLY A 323 -16.26 -14.43 6.42
N VAL A 324 -15.32 -13.74 7.07
CA VAL A 324 -15.62 -12.84 8.20
C VAL A 324 -16.16 -11.51 7.71
N HIS A 325 -17.20 -10.98 8.35
CA HIS A 325 -17.65 -9.61 8.13
C HIS A 325 -16.78 -8.64 8.95
N TYR A 326 -16.09 -7.72 8.29
CA TYR A 326 -15.18 -6.79 8.98
C TYR A 326 -15.90 -5.86 9.96
N ARG A 327 -17.15 -5.48 9.67
CA ARG A 327 -18.03 -4.76 10.62
C ARG A 327 -18.25 -5.50 11.95
N ASP A 328 -18.18 -6.83 11.98
CA ASP A 328 -18.34 -7.58 13.23
C ASP A 328 -17.10 -7.38 14.11
N MET A 329 -15.94 -7.17 13.49
CA MET A 329 -14.71 -6.81 14.17
C MET A 329 -14.74 -5.37 14.72
N GLN A 330 -15.36 -4.43 13.99
CA GLN A 330 -15.66 -3.08 14.51
C GLN A 330 -16.40 -3.16 15.83
N VAL A 331 -17.50 -3.91 15.87
CA VAL A 331 -18.33 -4.08 17.07
C VAL A 331 -17.53 -4.75 18.19
N LEU A 332 -16.74 -5.78 17.88
CA LEU A 332 -15.87 -6.45 18.86
C LEU A 332 -14.86 -5.48 19.50
N ALA A 333 -14.21 -4.65 18.69
CA ALA A 333 -13.28 -3.64 19.19
C ALA A 333 -13.99 -2.66 20.14
N HIS A 334 -15.20 -2.20 19.80
CA HIS A 334 -15.99 -1.36 20.70
C HIS A 334 -16.41 -2.06 22.00
N VAL A 335 -16.72 -3.36 21.97
CA VAL A 335 -17.01 -4.15 23.18
C VAL A 335 -15.80 -4.17 24.12
N ILE A 336 -14.61 -4.43 23.58
CA ILE A 336 -13.36 -4.43 24.35
C ILE A 336 -13.07 -3.03 24.92
N ALA A 337 -13.22 -1.99 24.11
CA ALA A 337 -13.07 -0.61 24.55
C ALA A 337 -14.05 -0.24 25.69
N ALA A 338 -15.33 -0.60 25.56
CA ALA A 338 -16.33 -0.33 26.58
C ALA A 338 -15.99 -1.00 27.92
N ASN A 339 -15.61 -2.27 27.89
CA ASN A 339 -15.22 -3.02 29.09
C ASN A 339 -13.96 -2.43 29.74
N GLY A 340 -12.91 -2.16 28.96
CA GLY A 340 -11.69 -1.56 29.49
C GLY A 340 -11.93 -0.18 30.11
N LEU A 341 -12.73 0.67 29.46
CA LEU A 341 -13.06 2.00 29.98
C LEU A 341 -13.98 1.94 31.22
N LEU A 342 -14.81 0.91 31.36
CA LEU A 342 -15.58 0.61 32.59
C LEU A 342 -14.65 0.19 33.74
N GLU A 343 -13.69 -0.68 33.48
CA GLU A 343 -12.70 -1.13 34.49
C GLU A 343 -11.85 0.03 35.02
N LEU A 344 -11.49 0.98 34.14
CA LEU A 344 -10.79 2.22 34.51
C LEU A 344 -11.70 3.25 35.20
N GLY A 345 -13.01 3.01 35.24
CA GLY A 345 -14.02 3.90 35.80
C GLY A 345 -14.25 5.18 34.98
N ILE A 346 -13.74 5.25 33.74
CA ILE A 346 -13.98 6.36 32.79
C ILE A 346 -15.43 6.30 32.30
N LEU A 347 -15.89 5.09 31.95
CA LEU A 347 -17.29 4.78 31.77
C LEU A 347 -17.88 4.25 33.09
N HIS A 348 -19.16 4.52 33.35
CA HIS A 348 -19.85 4.07 34.57
C HIS A 348 -21.37 4.05 34.37
N ASN A 349 -22.12 3.69 35.43
CA ASN A 349 -23.59 3.74 35.47
C ASN A 349 -24.32 2.94 34.37
N GLY A 350 -23.72 1.86 33.88
CA GLY A 350 -24.33 0.97 32.91
C GLY A 350 -23.47 -0.25 32.62
N THR A 351 -24.06 -1.23 31.97
CA THR A 351 -23.36 -2.36 31.36
C THR A 351 -22.74 -1.95 30.03
N ALA A 352 -21.74 -2.70 29.56
CA ALA A 352 -21.14 -2.47 28.25
C ALA A 352 -22.19 -2.50 27.12
N ALA A 353 -23.18 -3.39 27.21
CA ALA A 353 -24.28 -3.48 26.23
C ALA A 353 -25.13 -2.20 26.17
N GLU A 354 -25.47 -1.61 27.32
CA GLU A 354 -26.25 -0.37 27.39
C GLU A 354 -25.45 0.81 26.83
N ILE A 355 -24.16 0.89 27.16
CA ILE A 355 -23.25 1.94 26.68
C ILE A 355 -23.06 1.86 25.16
N LEU A 356 -22.87 0.66 24.62
CA LEU A 356 -22.75 0.43 23.18
C LEU A 356 -24.04 0.79 22.46
N LYS A 357 -25.20 0.35 22.98
CA LYS A 357 -26.50 0.70 22.44
C LYS A 357 -26.72 2.22 22.41
N ALA A 358 -26.28 2.92 23.46
CA ALA A 358 -26.33 4.37 23.53
C ALA A 358 -25.35 5.07 22.57
N GLY A 359 -24.39 4.36 21.96
CA GLY A 359 -23.35 4.95 21.10
C GLY A 359 -22.28 5.74 21.86
N THR A 360 -22.23 5.64 23.19
CA THR A 360 -21.31 6.44 24.01
C THR A 360 -19.84 6.08 23.77
N THR A 361 -19.54 4.86 23.30
CA THR A 361 -18.18 4.47 22.92
C THR A 361 -17.61 5.31 21.79
N LEU A 362 -18.44 5.90 20.92
CA LEU A 362 -18.01 6.81 19.86
C LEU A 362 -17.36 8.09 20.39
N ALA A 363 -17.57 8.43 21.67
CA ALA A 363 -16.85 9.53 22.31
C ALA A 363 -15.33 9.27 22.39
N PHE A 364 -14.94 8.00 22.40
CA PHE A 364 -13.57 7.55 22.63
C PHE A 364 -12.99 6.81 21.44
N PHE A 365 -13.81 6.13 20.64
CA PHE A 365 -13.38 5.47 19.40
C PHE A 365 -14.29 5.94 18.26
N PRO A 366 -14.03 7.12 17.66
CA PRO A 366 -14.96 7.79 16.76
C PRO A 366 -14.80 7.42 15.28
N HIS A 367 -13.89 6.51 14.90
CA HIS A 367 -13.60 6.14 13.51
C HIS A 367 -13.81 4.64 13.24
N GLY A 368 -13.78 4.24 11.97
CA GLY A 368 -13.77 2.84 11.58
C GLY A 368 -12.48 2.12 12.03
N LEU A 369 -12.57 0.82 12.26
CA LEU A 369 -11.49 -0.08 12.67
C LEU A 369 -10.43 -0.25 11.58
N GLY A 370 -10.77 0.09 10.35
CA GLY A 370 -9.85 0.09 9.22
C GLY A 370 -10.56 0.10 7.88
N HIS A 371 -9.77 0.09 6.83
CA HIS A 371 -10.22 0.24 5.45
C HIS A 371 -9.40 -0.65 4.51
N HIS A 372 -9.85 -0.77 3.26
CA HIS A 372 -9.01 -1.35 2.20
C HIS A 372 -7.79 -0.47 1.94
N MET A 373 -6.67 -1.11 1.58
CA MET A 373 -5.41 -0.43 1.28
C MET A 373 -4.76 -1.08 0.05
N GLY A 374 -4.09 -0.27 -0.77
CA GLY A 374 -3.53 -0.70 -2.06
C GLY A 374 -2.92 0.46 -2.84
N LEU A 375 -3.46 0.77 -4.02
CA LEU A 375 -3.03 1.92 -4.81
C LEU A 375 -3.40 3.28 -4.20
N GLU A 376 -4.30 3.28 -3.22
CA GLU A 376 -4.54 4.42 -2.33
C GLU A 376 -4.48 3.91 -0.88
N VAL A 377 -4.18 4.81 0.06
CA VAL A 377 -4.24 4.52 1.50
C VAL A 377 -5.65 4.07 1.88
N HIS A 378 -6.64 4.89 1.54
CA HIS A 378 -8.06 4.54 1.54
C HIS A 378 -8.43 4.03 0.14
N ASP A 379 -8.21 2.74 -0.09
CA ASP A 379 -8.47 2.12 -1.38
C ASP A 379 -9.98 2.02 -1.69
N VAL A 380 -10.31 1.51 -2.88
CA VAL A 380 -11.65 1.55 -3.47
C VAL A 380 -12.80 1.17 -2.52
N LEU A 381 -13.83 2.02 -2.48
CA LEU A 381 -14.88 1.99 -1.44
C LEU A 381 -16.23 1.40 -1.90
N ASN A 382 -16.44 1.26 -3.21
CA ASN A 382 -17.75 1.02 -3.81
C ASN A 382 -17.92 -0.40 -4.38
N ILE A 383 -17.55 -1.42 -3.60
CA ILE A 383 -17.94 -2.78 -3.95
C ILE A 383 -19.42 -2.97 -3.59
N ARG A 384 -20.30 -2.68 -4.54
CA ARG A 384 -21.72 -3.04 -4.38
C ARG A 384 -21.86 -4.55 -4.50
N ILE A 385 -22.50 -5.14 -3.50
CA ILE A 385 -22.93 -6.54 -3.44
C ILE A 385 -23.50 -6.97 -4.80
N SER A 386 -22.80 -7.89 -5.49
CA SER A 386 -23.27 -8.49 -6.73
C SER A 386 -24.55 -9.32 -6.48
N LYS A 387 -25.27 -9.72 -7.53
CA LYS A 387 -26.42 -10.65 -7.36
C LYS A 387 -25.98 -11.99 -6.72
N GLU A 388 -24.77 -12.44 -7.03
CA GLU A 388 -24.17 -13.65 -6.46
C GLU A 388 -23.88 -13.47 -4.97
N ASP A 389 -23.31 -12.33 -4.55
CA ASP A 389 -23.09 -12.03 -3.12
C ASP A 389 -24.44 -11.87 -2.37
N LYS A 390 -25.55 -11.54 -3.06
CA LYS A 390 -26.91 -11.52 -2.47
C LYS A 390 -27.47 -12.92 -2.25
N GLU A 391 -27.20 -13.86 -3.14
CA GLU A 391 -27.60 -15.26 -2.98
C GLU A 391 -26.72 -15.95 -1.94
N GLU A 392 -25.42 -15.66 -1.90
CA GLU A 392 -24.51 -16.07 -0.83
C GLU A 392 -24.95 -15.46 0.51
N ARG A 393 -25.35 -14.17 0.57
CA ARG A 393 -26.00 -13.57 1.76
C ARG A 393 -27.29 -14.27 2.18
N ARG A 394 -28.11 -14.75 1.24
CA ARG A 394 -29.37 -15.47 1.54
C ARG A 394 -29.10 -16.89 2.04
N PHE A 395 -28.13 -17.57 1.44
CA PHE A 395 -27.71 -18.92 1.83
C PHE A 395 -26.98 -18.88 3.18
N ALA A 396 -26.03 -17.96 3.33
CA ALA A 396 -25.40 -17.63 4.60
C ALA A 396 -26.46 -17.20 5.62
N ALA A 397 -27.42 -16.33 5.33
CA ALA A 397 -28.53 -16.00 6.26
C ALA A 397 -29.34 -17.23 6.70
N SER A 398 -29.49 -18.25 5.82
CA SER A 398 -30.20 -19.48 6.14
C SER A 398 -29.39 -20.46 7.00
N GLU A 399 -28.07 -20.50 6.88
CA GLU A 399 -27.17 -21.26 7.78
C GLU A 399 -26.74 -20.46 9.03
N THR A 400 -26.64 -19.14 8.94
CA THR A 400 -26.27 -18.20 10.02
C THR A 400 -27.42 -17.85 10.95
N ASN A 401 -28.64 -18.33 10.69
CA ASN A 401 -29.64 -18.47 11.75
C ASN A 401 -29.11 -19.36 12.90
N ASN A 402 -28.06 -20.17 12.67
CA ASN A 402 -27.30 -20.87 13.73
C ASN A 402 -25.97 -20.19 14.13
N LEU A 403 -25.49 -19.17 13.40
CA LEU A 403 -24.48 -18.22 13.89
C LEU A 403 -25.20 -17.04 14.57
N HIS A 404 -26.00 -17.37 15.59
CA HIS A 404 -26.31 -16.41 16.63
C HIS A 404 -24.98 -15.95 17.24
N PHE A 405 -24.48 -14.80 16.79
CA PHE A 405 -23.41 -13.97 17.36
C PHE A 405 -22.90 -14.47 18.72
N GLN A 406 -21.94 -15.41 18.73
CA GLN A 406 -21.35 -15.92 19.96
C GLN A 406 -20.23 -14.98 20.41
N LEU A 407 -20.59 -13.85 21.01
CA LEU A 407 -19.68 -13.07 21.86
C LEU A 407 -19.15 -13.91 23.03
N ASN A 408 -19.72 -15.09 23.28
CA ASN A 408 -19.34 -16.06 24.30
C ASN A 408 -18.16 -16.96 23.85
N GLN A 409 -17.42 -16.58 22.81
CA GLN A 409 -16.16 -17.24 22.48
C GLN A 409 -15.07 -16.73 23.45
N PRO A 410 -14.24 -17.61 24.01
CA PRO A 410 -13.13 -17.20 24.84
C PRO A 410 -12.17 -16.26 24.07
N ASP A 411 -11.61 -15.26 24.75
CA ASP A 411 -10.49 -14.47 24.25
C ASP A 411 -9.22 -15.32 24.18
N LEU A 412 -8.12 -14.70 23.76
CA LEU A 412 -6.79 -15.35 23.65
C LEU A 412 -6.31 -15.99 24.97
N ASN A 413 -6.90 -15.61 26.12
CA ASN A 413 -6.58 -16.14 27.44
C ASN A 413 -7.58 -17.19 27.95
N GLY A 414 -8.57 -17.58 27.13
CA GLY A 414 -9.58 -18.54 27.54
C GLY A 414 -10.78 -17.92 28.28
N GLU A 415 -10.86 -16.59 28.41
CA GLU A 415 -11.96 -15.92 29.12
C GLU A 415 -13.12 -15.60 28.16
N LEU A 416 -14.34 -16.05 28.48
CA LEU A 416 -15.52 -15.75 27.67
C LEU A 416 -15.67 -14.22 27.46
N ILE A 417 -15.62 -13.76 26.19
CA ILE A 417 -15.75 -12.34 25.83
C ILE A 417 -17.15 -11.77 26.19
N CYS A 418 -18.11 -12.63 26.54
CA CYS A 418 -19.36 -12.26 27.17
C CYS A 418 -19.84 -13.37 28.12
N THR A 419 -19.70 -13.18 29.43
CA THR A 419 -20.38 -14.04 30.41
C THR A 419 -21.77 -13.52 30.81
N SER A 420 -22.22 -12.36 30.30
CA SER A 420 -23.48 -11.75 30.77
C SER A 420 -24.28 -10.89 29.77
N ALA A 421 -24.14 -11.08 28.45
CA ALA A 421 -24.91 -10.30 27.47
C ALA A 421 -25.75 -11.17 26.53
N SER A 422 -26.62 -12.02 27.09
CA SER A 422 -27.72 -12.64 26.34
C SER A 422 -28.66 -11.60 25.67
N SER A 423 -28.52 -10.31 25.98
CA SER A 423 -29.24 -9.18 25.38
C SER A 423 -28.58 -8.56 24.14
N LEU A 424 -27.28 -8.75 23.88
CA LEU A 424 -26.63 -8.20 22.67
C LEU A 424 -27.08 -8.93 21.39
N ALA A 425 -27.43 -10.22 21.51
CA ALA A 425 -27.97 -11.02 20.42
C ALA A 425 -29.43 -10.65 20.08
N ALA A 426 -30.19 -10.07 21.02
CA ALA A 426 -31.62 -9.89 20.86
C ALA A 426 -32.02 -8.81 19.83
N ASN A 427 -31.14 -7.82 19.57
CA ASN A 427 -31.38 -6.72 18.62
C ASN A 427 -30.09 -6.32 17.86
N SER A 428 -29.42 -7.26 17.19
CA SER A 428 -28.15 -7.00 16.47
C SER A 428 -28.25 -5.84 15.47
N SER A 429 -29.40 -5.65 14.81
CA SER A 429 -29.62 -4.56 13.84
C SER A 429 -29.55 -3.15 14.45
N GLU A 430 -30.01 -2.96 15.69
CA GLU A 430 -29.93 -1.65 16.38
C GLU A 430 -28.48 -1.31 16.74
N LEU A 431 -27.70 -2.31 17.14
CA LEU A 431 -26.29 -2.15 17.48
C LEU A 431 -25.45 -1.80 16.24
N TYR A 432 -25.68 -2.47 15.11
CA TYR A 432 -25.00 -2.13 13.86
C TYR A 432 -25.37 -0.72 13.39
N ALA A 433 -26.63 -0.30 13.54
CA ALA A 433 -27.08 1.03 13.15
C ALA A 433 -26.32 2.16 13.89
N THR A 434 -25.94 1.94 15.15
CA THR A 434 -25.13 2.88 15.93
C THR A 434 -23.75 3.14 15.31
N PHE A 435 -23.16 2.15 14.65
CA PHE A 435 -21.84 2.22 14.02
C PHE A 435 -21.89 2.38 12.49
N ASN A 436 -23.09 2.54 11.92
CA ASN A 436 -23.31 2.59 10.48
C ASN A 436 -23.34 4.03 9.96
N ASP A 437 -22.30 4.81 10.28
CA ASP A 437 -22.10 6.12 9.68
C ASP A 437 -21.07 6.01 8.56
N SER A 438 -21.52 6.14 7.31
CA SER A 438 -20.66 6.07 6.13
C SER A 438 -19.64 7.21 6.01
N SER A 439 -19.79 8.28 6.79
CA SER A 439 -18.81 9.36 6.89
C SER A 439 -17.65 9.02 7.84
N ILE A 440 -17.81 7.95 8.63
CA ILE A 440 -16.91 7.52 9.70
C ILE A 440 -16.30 6.14 9.41
N CYS A 441 -17.11 5.23 8.85
CA CYS A 441 -16.72 3.86 8.54
C CYS A 441 -16.59 3.68 7.01
N MET A 442 -15.38 3.35 6.58
CA MET A 442 -15.04 3.07 5.18
C MET A 442 -15.14 1.56 4.91
N ALA A 443 -15.20 1.15 3.64
CA ALA A 443 -15.15 -0.28 3.33
C ALA A 443 -13.79 -0.85 3.78
N PRO A 444 -13.74 -2.04 4.42
CA PRO A 444 -14.81 -3.04 4.51
C PRO A 444 -15.68 -2.99 5.77
N ALA A 445 -15.61 -1.93 6.59
CA ALA A 445 -16.38 -1.80 7.83
C ALA A 445 -17.85 -1.37 7.62
N ARG A 446 -18.27 -1.07 6.39
CA ARG A 446 -19.64 -0.62 6.06
C ARG A 446 -20.65 -1.78 6.09
N GLU A 447 -21.93 -1.45 6.31
CA GLU A 447 -23.02 -2.44 6.30
C GLU A 447 -23.19 -3.18 4.96
N ASP A 448 -22.92 -2.49 3.85
CA ASP A 448 -23.02 -3.03 2.49
C ASP A 448 -21.75 -3.75 2.02
N SER A 449 -20.69 -3.78 2.83
CA SER A 449 -19.45 -4.46 2.46
C SER A 449 -19.64 -5.99 2.42
N PRO A 450 -18.99 -6.68 1.46
CA PRO A 450 -18.94 -8.14 1.46
C PRO A 450 -18.10 -8.66 2.64
N THR A 451 -18.13 -9.97 2.87
CA THR A 451 -17.17 -10.63 3.77
C THR A 451 -15.75 -10.50 3.22
N LEU A 452 -14.76 -10.62 4.10
CA LEU A 452 -13.36 -10.71 3.73
C LEU A 452 -13.14 -11.88 2.77
N LYS A 453 -12.28 -11.67 1.77
CA LYS A 453 -11.86 -12.66 0.77
C LYS A 453 -10.33 -12.73 0.76
N GLU A 454 -9.78 -13.88 0.41
CA GLU A 454 -8.34 -14.05 0.19
C GLU A 454 -7.81 -13.02 -0.82
N GLY A 455 -6.62 -12.47 -0.56
CA GLY A 455 -6.01 -11.42 -1.38
C GLY A 455 -6.45 -10.00 -1.03
N MET A 456 -7.44 -9.81 -0.15
CA MET A 456 -7.75 -8.46 0.38
C MET A 456 -6.61 -7.98 1.28
N VAL A 457 -6.19 -6.73 1.10
CA VAL A 457 -5.33 -6.03 2.06
C VAL A 457 -6.13 -4.91 2.74
N ILE A 458 -6.07 -4.87 4.06
CA ILE A 458 -6.84 -3.94 4.92
C ILE A 458 -5.98 -3.43 6.08
N THR A 459 -6.31 -2.27 6.63
CA THR A 459 -5.75 -1.79 7.90
C THR A 459 -6.53 -2.34 9.09
N VAL A 460 -5.86 -2.53 10.24
CA VAL A 460 -6.49 -2.81 11.54
C VAL A 460 -5.97 -1.81 12.57
N GLU A 461 -6.75 -0.77 12.81
CA GLU A 461 -6.35 0.48 13.47
C GLU A 461 -7.24 0.89 14.66
N PRO A 462 -7.53 0.02 15.63
CA PRO A 462 -8.30 0.44 16.80
C PRO A 462 -7.63 1.61 17.54
N GLY A 463 -8.45 2.49 18.11
CA GLY A 463 -7.95 3.60 18.91
C GLY A 463 -8.89 4.08 20.00
N ILE A 464 -8.32 4.68 21.04
CA ILE A 464 -9.02 5.36 22.13
C ILE A 464 -8.47 6.76 22.27
N TYR A 465 -9.35 7.76 22.20
CA TYR A 465 -9.04 9.17 22.18
C TYR A 465 -9.83 9.95 23.23
N PHE A 466 -9.21 10.97 23.78
CA PHE A 466 -9.76 11.92 24.73
C PHE A 466 -9.89 13.28 24.07
N SER A 467 -10.68 13.33 22.99
CA SER A 467 -10.92 14.57 22.24
C SER A 467 -11.71 15.55 23.10
N LYS A 468 -11.01 16.57 23.63
CA LYS A 468 -11.63 17.63 24.43
C LYS A 468 -12.81 18.27 23.71
N TYR A 469 -12.65 18.53 22.40
CA TYR A 469 -13.70 19.14 21.61
C TYR A 469 -14.95 18.27 21.53
N ALA A 470 -14.81 16.99 21.19
CA ALA A 470 -15.95 16.08 21.08
C ALA A 470 -16.64 15.87 22.44
N LEU A 471 -15.86 15.64 23.48
CA LEU A 471 -16.37 15.41 24.83
C LEU A 471 -17.12 16.64 25.36
N GLU A 472 -16.51 17.82 25.33
CA GLU A 472 -17.10 19.03 25.93
C GLU A 472 -18.27 19.61 25.10
N ASN A 473 -18.24 19.45 23.78
CA ASN A 473 -19.25 20.07 22.91
C ASN A 473 -20.40 19.14 22.52
N HIS A 474 -20.25 17.82 22.70
CA HIS A 474 -21.27 16.86 22.33
C HIS A 474 -21.60 15.91 23.49
N PHE A 475 -20.71 14.96 23.80
CA PHE A 475 -21.04 13.82 24.67
C PHE A 475 -21.33 14.21 26.12
N LEU A 476 -20.63 15.19 26.70
CA LEU A 476 -20.86 15.61 28.09
C LEU A 476 -22.07 16.54 28.26
N LYS A 477 -22.65 17.04 27.17
CA LYS A 477 -23.86 17.88 27.15
C LYS A 477 -25.13 17.07 26.91
N ASP A 478 -25.02 15.93 26.22
CA ASP A 478 -26.15 15.05 25.94
C ASP A 478 -26.47 14.17 27.16
N PRO A 479 -27.70 14.21 27.73
CA PRO A 479 -28.11 13.32 28.82
C PRO A 479 -27.99 11.83 28.52
N VAL A 480 -28.13 11.42 27.25
CA VAL A 480 -27.99 10.02 26.81
C VAL A 480 -26.58 9.51 27.09
N HIS A 481 -25.57 10.31 26.75
CA HIS A 481 -24.16 9.91 26.87
C HIS A 481 -23.55 10.30 28.21
N SER A 482 -23.83 11.50 28.70
CA SER A 482 -23.19 12.06 29.91
C SER A 482 -23.46 11.27 31.18
N GLN A 483 -24.58 10.54 31.26
CA GLN A 483 -24.88 9.65 32.39
C GLN A 483 -23.88 8.49 32.52
N TYR A 484 -23.23 8.11 31.41
CA TYR A 484 -22.28 7.01 31.33
C TYR A 484 -20.82 7.45 31.41
N ILE A 485 -20.51 8.76 31.42
CA ILE A 485 -19.13 9.28 31.40
C ILE A 485 -18.77 9.92 32.74
N ASN A 486 -17.80 9.34 33.43
CA ASN A 486 -17.32 9.82 34.72
C ASN A 486 -16.31 10.96 34.53
N LYS A 487 -16.78 12.20 34.68
CA LYS A 487 -15.96 13.41 34.50
C LYS A 487 -14.72 13.46 35.40
N ASP A 488 -14.77 12.88 36.60
CA ASP A 488 -13.63 12.93 37.53
C ASP A 488 -12.57 11.88 37.22
N ALA A 489 -12.97 10.69 36.75
CA ALA A 489 -12.04 9.71 36.21
C ALA A 489 -11.41 10.21 34.90
N LEU A 490 -12.24 10.75 34.00
CA LEU A 490 -11.85 11.26 32.68
C LEU A 490 -10.71 12.29 32.75
N LYS A 491 -10.75 13.22 33.72
CA LYS A 491 -9.70 14.26 33.91
C LYS A 491 -8.29 13.69 33.98
N LYS A 492 -8.12 12.47 34.50
CA LYS A 492 -6.79 11.83 34.64
C LYS A 492 -6.18 11.41 33.30
N TYR A 493 -7.03 11.16 32.30
CA TYR A 493 -6.63 10.61 31.00
C TYR A 493 -6.56 11.66 29.89
N MET A 494 -7.06 12.87 30.11
CA MET A 494 -7.07 13.93 29.09
C MET A 494 -5.68 14.23 28.52
N ASP A 495 -4.63 14.16 29.34
CA ASP A 495 -3.25 14.42 28.91
C ASP A 495 -2.62 13.28 28.10
N VAL A 496 -3.23 12.09 28.09
CA VAL A 496 -2.87 11.01 27.16
C VAL A 496 -3.18 11.46 25.73
N GLY A 497 -4.29 12.19 25.55
CA GLY A 497 -4.79 12.60 24.24
C GLY A 497 -5.36 11.43 23.45
N GLY A 498 -4.53 10.47 23.04
CA GLY A 498 -5.02 9.30 22.32
C GLY A 498 -3.98 8.21 22.15
N VAL A 499 -4.46 7.01 21.85
CA VAL A 499 -3.66 5.86 21.45
C VAL A 499 -4.34 5.22 20.25
N ARG A 500 -3.57 4.99 19.19
CA ARG A 500 -3.92 4.13 18.05
C ARG A 500 -2.76 3.19 17.77
N ILE A 501 -3.09 1.96 17.38
CA ILE A 501 -2.12 0.97 16.90
C ILE A 501 -2.70 0.40 15.62
N GLU A 502 -1.93 0.47 14.54
CA GLU A 502 -2.39 0.13 13.21
C GLU A 502 -1.38 -0.73 12.47
N ASP A 503 -1.88 -1.81 11.88
CA ASP A 503 -1.10 -2.72 11.04
C ASP A 503 -1.85 -2.97 9.73
N ASP A 504 -1.09 -3.07 8.64
CA ASP A 504 -1.52 -3.54 7.33
C ASP A 504 -1.57 -5.07 7.31
N VAL A 505 -2.72 -5.65 6.96
CA VAL A 505 -2.93 -7.10 6.97
C VAL A 505 -3.43 -7.62 5.62
N LEU A 506 -2.80 -8.68 5.14
CA LEU A 506 -3.23 -9.46 3.98
C LEU A 506 -4.11 -10.62 4.45
N ILE A 507 -5.32 -10.74 3.92
CA ILE A 507 -6.17 -11.91 4.15
C ILE A 507 -5.67 -13.08 3.30
N THR A 508 -5.31 -14.18 3.94
CA THR A 508 -4.83 -15.42 3.30
C THR A 508 -5.93 -16.47 3.27
N LYS A 509 -5.74 -17.57 2.54
CA LYS A 509 -6.72 -18.66 2.41
C LYS A 509 -7.45 -19.07 3.69
N ASN A 510 -6.76 -19.12 4.84
CA ASN A 510 -7.31 -19.62 6.10
C ASN A 510 -7.14 -18.65 7.28
N SER A 511 -6.50 -17.49 7.09
CA SER A 511 -6.08 -16.59 8.17
C SER A 511 -5.76 -15.20 7.59
N TYR A 512 -4.84 -14.49 8.23
CA TYR A 512 -4.19 -13.26 7.77
C TYR A 512 -2.66 -13.37 7.88
N GLU A 513 -1.95 -12.53 7.13
CA GLU A 513 -0.53 -12.19 7.26
C GLU A 513 -0.44 -10.72 7.69
N ASN A 514 0.34 -10.41 8.71
CA ASN A 514 0.64 -9.01 9.07
C ASN A 514 1.83 -8.54 8.24
N LEU A 515 1.61 -7.55 7.37
CA LEU A 515 2.64 -6.99 6.49
C LEU A 515 3.50 -5.95 7.22
N THR A 516 2.99 -5.39 8.33
CA THR A 516 3.67 -4.34 9.07
C THR A 516 4.71 -4.90 10.02
N THR A 517 5.97 -4.50 9.79
CA THR A 517 7.12 -4.88 10.63
C THR A 517 7.58 -3.77 11.59
N ALA A 518 6.90 -2.62 11.58
CA ALA A 518 7.22 -1.47 12.42
C ALA A 518 7.16 -1.84 13.92
N PRO A 519 8.18 -1.50 14.72
CA PRO A 519 8.21 -1.88 16.14
C PRO A 519 7.02 -1.33 16.93
N LYS A 520 6.36 -2.17 17.73
CA LYS A 520 5.30 -1.79 18.69
C LYS A 520 5.58 -2.33 20.09
N GLY A 521 4.83 -1.86 21.08
CA GLY A 521 4.87 -2.37 22.45
C GLY A 521 6.28 -2.42 23.04
N ALA A 522 6.67 -3.58 23.55
CA ALA A 522 7.97 -3.81 24.16
C ALA A 522 9.14 -3.51 23.22
N ASP A 523 9.00 -3.79 21.92
CA ASP A 523 10.06 -3.60 20.93
C ASP A 523 10.35 -2.12 20.71
N ALA A 524 9.31 -1.31 20.57
CA ALA A 524 9.44 0.15 20.49
C ALA A 524 10.12 0.73 21.74
N LEU A 525 9.74 0.25 22.93
CA LEU A 525 10.37 0.71 24.18
C LEU A 525 11.85 0.37 24.27
N ARG A 526 12.27 -0.83 23.82
CA ARG A 526 13.69 -1.20 23.81
C ARG A 526 14.51 -0.26 22.93
N ILE A 527 13.99 0.07 21.75
CA ILE A 527 14.62 1.00 20.81
C ILE A 527 14.76 2.39 21.43
N ILE A 528 13.67 2.95 21.98
CA ILE A 528 13.69 4.27 22.66
C ILE A 528 14.70 4.30 23.84
N ARG A 529 14.91 3.16 24.50
CA ARG A 529 15.85 3.04 25.62
C ARG A 529 17.29 2.79 25.20
N GLY A 530 17.56 2.54 23.92
CA GLY A 530 18.89 2.18 23.43
C GLY A 530 19.36 0.83 23.95
N GLU A 531 18.42 -0.08 24.26
CA GLU A 531 18.75 -1.44 24.69
C GLU A 531 19.29 -2.23 23.49
N LYS A 532 20.39 -2.99 23.67
CA LYS A 532 20.98 -3.79 22.60
C LYS A 532 19.97 -4.85 22.12
N GLU A 533 19.85 -5.00 20.80
CA GLU A 533 19.12 -6.12 20.21
C GLU A 533 19.79 -7.43 20.65
N TYR A 534 19.03 -8.28 21.34
CA TYR A 534 19.35 -9.69 21.44
C TYR A 534 18.78 -10.36 20.19
N PRO A 535 19.52 -11.26 19.53
CA PRO A 535 19.01 -11.96 18.36
C PRO A 535 17.70 -12.64 18.74
N ARG A 536 16.60 -12.29 18.04
CA ARG A 536 15.36 -13.05 18.13
C ARG A 536 15.72 -14.48 17.72
N PHE A 537 15.38 -15.47 18.55
CA PHE A 537 15.33 -16.84 18.04
C PHE A 537 14.34 -16.83 16.88
N ASN A 538 14.76 -17.33 15.71
CA ASN A 538 13.89 -17.49 14.55
C ASN A 538 12.71 -18.40 14.94
N GLU A 539 11.56 -17.82 15.28
CA GLU A 539 10.27 -18.51 15.28
C GLU A 539 9.72 -18.55 13.84
N HIS A 540 10.52 -19.12 12.94
CA HIS A 540 10.05 -19.61 11.65
C HIS A 540 10.20 -21.13 11.65
N GLN A 541 9.45 -21.76 12.55
CA GLN A 541 9.05 -23.17 12.55
C GLN A 541 8.30 -23.44 13.85
N HIS A 542 6.97 -23.30 13.85
CA HIS A 542 6.03 -24.26 14.46
C HIS A 542 4.60 -23.70 14.46
N SER A 543 3.84 -24.17 13.47
CA SER A 543 2.39 -24.28 13.51
C SER A 543 1.98 -25.37 14.50
N HIS A 544 1.88 -25.13 15.81
CA HIS A 544 1.25 -26.11 16.71
C HIS A 544 0.39 -25.43 17.79
N SER A 545 -0.88 -25.86 17.83
CA SER A 545 -1.87 -25.56 18.87
C SER A 545 -1.37 -25.93 20.27
N PRO A 546 -1.72 -25.18 21.34
CA PRO A 546 -1.35 -25.60 22.69
C PRO A 546 -2.36 -26.60 23.25
N SER A 547 -1.94 -27.86 23.38
CA SER A 547 -2.58 -28.81 24.31
C SER A 547 -2.02 -28.64 25.72
N VAL A 548 -2.93 -28.52 26.68
CA VAL A 548 -2.72 -28.39 28.12
C VAL A 548 -1.86 -29.53 28.70
N ALA A 549 -0.91 -29.20 29.58
CA ALA A 549 -0.47 -30.09 30.65
C ALA A 549 -0.08 -29.29 31.91
N TYR A 550 -0.87 -29.48 32.97
CA TYR A 550 -0.56 -29.12 34.35
C TYR A 550 0.64 -29.91 34.87
N THR A 551 1.51 -29.30 35.68
CA THR A 551 2.08 -29.91 36.90
C THR A 551 2.65 -28.86 37.85
N GLU A 552 2.75 -29.26 39.11
CA GLU A 552 2.67 -28.45 40.31
C GLU A 552 3.95 -27.73 40.75
N LYS A 553 3.71 -26.76 41.65
CA LYS A 553 4.68 -26.00 42.45
C LYS A 553 5.67 -26.90 43.19
N THR A 554 6.93 -26.45 43.24
CA THR A 554 7.70 -26.38 44.50
C THR A 554 8.66 -25.20 44.49
N LYS A 555 8.63 -24.45 45.60
CA LYS A 555 9.56 -23.37 45.97
C LYS A 555 10.92 -23.95 46.36
N GLU A 556 12.02 -23.23 46.09
CA GLU A 556 13.03 -22.96 47.12
C GLU A 556 14.04 -21.85 46.72
N ASN A 557 14.44 -21.11 47.75
CA ASN A 557 15.38 -19.99 47.76
C ASN A 557 16.83 -20.42 47.52
N ALA A 558 17.66 -19.55 46.92
CA ALA A 558 18.97 -19.19 47.50
C ALA A 558 19.60 -17.97 46.83
N LYS A 559 20.01 -17.02 47.69
CA LYS A 559 20.96 -15.93 47.44
C LYS A 559 22.35 -16.48 47.07
N SER A 560 23.14 -15.78 46.26
CA SER A 560 24.53 -15.40 46.63
C SER A 560 25.26 -14.51 45.59
N THR A 561 25.61 -13.30 46.04
CA THR A 561 26.92 -12.60 45.91
C THR A 561 27.67 -12.45 44.57
N ARG A 562 27.88 -11.17 44.19
CA ARG A 562 29.06 -10.64 43.46
C ARG A 562 30.38 -10.93 44.18
N PRO A 563 31.51 -10.85 43.47
CA PRO A 563 32.47 -9.79 43.79
C PRO A 563 33.00 -9.00 42.58
N SER A 564 33.77 -7.98 42.93
CA SER A 564 34.14 -6.75 42.24
C SER A 564 35.50 -6.77 41.55
N GLN A 565 35.68 -5.79 40.63
CA GLN A 565 36.90 -5.02 40.29
C GLN A 565 38.12 -5.75 39.69
N SER A 566 38.60 -5.27 38.52
CA SER A 566 39.74 -4.33 38.44
C SER A 566 40.16 -4.00 36.99
N GLN A 567 40.29 -2.69 36.72
CA GLN A 567 41.38 -1.99 36.00
C GLN A 567 41.90 -2.46 34.62
N ALA A 568 41.86 -1.51 33.67
CA ALA A 568 42.73 -1.40 32.49
C ALA A 568 44.17 -0.97 32.89
N PRO A 569 45.20 -1.06 32.01
CA PRO A 569 45.41 0.02 31.02
C PRO A 569 46.11 -0.34 29.68
N ALA A 570 46.07 0.65 28.77
CA ALA A 570 47.11 1.08 27.82
C ALA A 570 47.37 0.32 26.48
N THR A 571 46.96 1.00 25.39
CA THR A 571 47.70 1.35 24.15
C THR A 571 48.81 0.45 23.61
N GLU A 572 48.66 0.02 22.35
CA GLU A 572 49.80 -0.14 21.44
C GLU A 572 49.41 0.13 19.98
N THR A 573 50.22 0.96 19.32
CA THR A 573 50.09 1.43 17.93
C THR A 573 50.88 0.52 17.01
N ILE A 574 50.29 -0.05 15.95
CA ILE A 574 51.03 -0.73 14.88
C ILE A 574 50.53 -0.29 13.50
N ARG A 575 51.44 0.32 12.73
CA ARG A 575 51.38 0.57 11.28
C ARG A 575 51.63 -0.73 10.51
N GLN A 576 50.80 -1.06 9.50
CA GLN A 576 51.19 -1.85 8.31
C GLN A 576 50.29 -1.41 7.12
N ARG A 577 50.86 -0.70 6.13
CA ARG A 577 51.33 -1.16 4.81
C ARG A 577 50.19 -1.45 3.81
N GLU A 578 49.98 -0.48 2.93
CA GLU A 578 49.28 -0.61 1.66
C GLU A 578 50.00 -1.63 0.76
N THR A 579 49.23 -2.50 0.11
CA THR A 579 49.67 -3.26 -1.07
C THR A 579 48.58 -3.13 -2.13
N GLU A 580 48.91 -2.42 -3.21
CA GLU A 580 48.14 -2.40 -4.46
C GLU A 580 48.16 -3.80 -5.09
N GLN A 581 46.98 -4.37 -5.38
CA GLN A 581 46.85 -5.50 -6.29
C GLN A 581 46.30 -5.02 -7.63
N ALA A 582 47.10 -5.22 -8.68
CA ALA A 582 46.75 -4.98 -10.08
C ALA A 582 45.64 -5.93 -10.55
N LYS A 583 44.66 -5.39 -11.29
CA LYS A 583 43.60 -6.17 -11.98
C LYS A 583 44.21 -6.98 -13.14
N PRO A 584 43.82 -8.25 -13.36
CA PRO A 584 44.26 -9.01 -14.52
C PRO A 584 43.44 -8.63 -15.77
N SER A 585 44.13 -8.50 -16.90
CA SER A 585 43.54 -8.36 -18.23
C SER A 585 42.87 -9.68 -18.68
N PRO A 586 41.71 -9.67 -19.34
CA PRO A 586 41.04 -10.91 -19.75
C PRO A 586 41.78 -11.60 -20.91
N SER A 587 41.90 -12.93 -20.81
CA SER A 587 42.44 -13.81 -21.86
C SER A 587 41.40 -14.07 -22.95
N PRO A 588 41.79 -14.40 -24.19
CA PRO A 588 40.85 -14.65 -25.28
C PRO A 588 40.07 -15.95 -25.06
N ILE A 589 38.74 -15.87 -25.14
CA ILE A 589 37.82 -17.01 -25.02
C ILE A 589 37.82 -17.79 -26.34
N ARG A 590 38.11 -19.10 -26.30
CA ARG A 590 37.90 -20.02 -27.42
C ARG A 590 36.49 -20.59 -27.33
N LEU A 591 35.67 -20.35 -28.36
CA LEU A 591 34.30 -20.89 -28.47
C LEU A 591 34.34 -22.21 -29.23
N ILE A 592 33.70 -23.25 -28.67
CA ILE A 592 33.45 -24.52 -29.35
C ILE A 592 31.98 -24.54 -29.76
N SER A 593 31.71 -24.90 -31.03
CA SER A 593 30.34 -25.01 -31.55
C SER A 593 29.97 -26.48 -31.78
N ALA A 594 28.74 -26.85 -31.45
CA ALA A 594 28.13 -28.12 -31.82
C ALA A 594 26.74 -27.87 -32.38
N THR A 595 26.34 -28.65 -33.39
CA THR A 595 25.04 -28.54 -34.08
C THR A 595 24.27 -29.84 -33.87
N THR A 596 23.03 -29.76 -33.38
CA THR A 596 22.15 -30.94 -33.24
C THR A 596 21.50 -31.29 -34.58
N PRO A 597 20.97 -32.52 -34.75
CA PRO A 597 20.18 -32.91 -35.92
C PRO A 597 18.92 -32.04 -36.16
N SER A 598 18.43 -31.35 -35.12
CA SER A 598 17.31 -30.40 -35.18
C SER A 598 17.72 -28.97 -35.57
N GLY A 599 18.99 -28.73 -35.91
CA GLY A 599 19.47 -27.44 -36.41
C GLY A 599 19.79 -26.40 -35.34
N ILE A 600 19.75 -26.75 -34.05
CA ILE A 600 20.05 -25.81 -32.97
C ILE A 600 21.56 -25.80 -32.70
N LYS A 601 22.15 -24.60 -32.66
CA LYS A 601 23.57 -24.38 -32.36
C LYS A 601 23.72 -23.79 -30.96
N TYR A 602 24.64 -24.35 -30.18
CA TYR A 602 25.04 -23.80 -28.90
C TYR A 602 26.54 -23.51 -28.86
N TYR A 603 26.93 -22.55 -28.04
CA TYR A 603 28.32 -22.17 -27.81
C TYR A 603 28.65 -22.31 -26.32
N THR A 604 29.82 -22.86 -26.00
CA THR A 604 30.31 -22.99 -24.62
C THR A 604 31.72 -22.40 -24.52
N SER A 605 32.05 -21.84 -23.35
CA SER A 605 33.44 -21.60 -22.96
C SER A 605 34.02 -22.85 -22.27
N GLU A 606 35.35 -23.01 -22.29
CA GLU A 606 36.04 -24.11 -21.59
C GLU A 606 35.86 -24.09 -20.05
N SER A 607 35.34 -23.00 -19.48
CA SER A 607 35.08 -22.87 -18.02
C SER A 607 33.71 -23.38 -17.56
N GLY A 608 32.84 -23.85 -18.45
CA GLY A 608 31.55 -24.43 -18.08
C GLY A 608 30.49 -23.43 -17.61
N GLU A 609 30.73 -22.13 -17.76
CA GLU A 609 29.73 -21.09 -17.50
C GLU A 609 28.89 -20.81 -18.76
N LEU A 610 27.57 -20.95 -18.61
CA LEU A 610 26.59 -20.70 -19.67
C LEU A 610 26.34 -19.20 -19.77
N ASN A 611 26.96 -18.54 -20.74
CA ASN A 611 26.65 -17.16 -21.10
C ASN A 611 25.72 -17.15 -22.32
N LEU A 612 24.44 -16.85 -22.11
CA LEU A 612 23.50 -16.59 -23.19
C LEU A 612 23.63 -15.12 -23.59
N THR A 613 24.28 -14.84 -24.71
CA THR A 613 24.22 -13.53 -25.36
C THR A 613 23.49 -13.66 -26.69
N TRP A 614 22.38 -12.93 -26.83
CA TRP A 614 21.66 -12.80 -28.09
C TRP A 614 22.36 -11.74 -28.94
N LYS A 615 22.87 -12.14 -30.10
CA LYS A 615 23.18 -11.22 -31.20
C LYS A 615 23.11 -11.96 -32.54
N GLU A 616 21.99 -11.81 -33.24
CA GLU A 616 22.02 -11.94 -34.70
C GLU A 616 22.62 -10.65 -35.25
N ILE A 617 23.86 -10.74 -35.74
CA ILE A 617 24.45 -9.73 -36.62
C ILE A 617 24.14 -10.19 -38.05
N ASP A 618 23.36 -9.38 -38.76
CA ASP A 618 23.20 -9.45 -40.21
C ASP A 618 24.51 -9.04 -40.89
N GLU A 619 25.20 -10.00 -41.52
CA GLU A 619 26.48 -9.82 -42.21
C GLU A 619 26.35 -9.24 -43.65
N SER A 620 25.20 -8.68 -44.04
CA SER A 620 25.01 -8.19 -45.42
C SER A 620 25.27 -6.69 -45.66
N MET A 621 25.67 -5.90 -44.66
CA MET A 621 26.02 -4.48 -44.85
C MET A 621 27.38 -4.09 -44.25
N MET A 622 28.48 -4.44 -44.93
CA MET A 622 29.76 -3.71 -44.78
C MET A 622 30.64 -3.84 -46.02
N HIS A 623 30.46 -2.92 -46.98
CA HIS A 623 31.47 -2.61 -47.99
C HIS A 623 31.65 -1.11 -48.10
N ILE A 624 32.61 -0.55 -47.34
CA ILE A 624 33.37 0.64 -47.75
C ILE A 624 34.82 0.47 -47.26
N PRO A 625 35.83 0.55 -48.14
CA PRO A 625 37.24 0.47 -47.75
C PRO A 625 37.76 1.81 -47.23
N ALA A 626 38.59 1.74 -46.20
CA ALA A 626 39.29 2.88 -45.61
C ALA A 626 40.40 3.43 -46.54
N ARG A 627 40.51 4.76 -46.65
CA ARG A 627 41.80 5.47 -46.76
C ARG A 627 41.70 7.01 -46.62
N LEU A 628 42.53 7.52 -45.70
CA LEU A 628 43.37 8.74 -45.73
C LEU A 628 42.79 10.14 -45.40
N LEU A 629 43.07 10.57 -44.16
CA LEU A 629 43.88 11.71 -43.68
C LEU A 629 44.10 13.00 -44.54
N HIS A 630 43.98 14.14 -43.82
CA HIS A 630 44.43 15.54 -44.08
C HIS A 630 43.72 16.28 -45.24
N ASP A 631 43.35 17.57 -45.18
CA ASP A 631 43.97 18.75 -44.60
C ASP A 631 43.01 19.99 -44.54
N SER A 632 43.34 20.93 -43.65
CA SER A 632 43.19 22.41 -43.66
C SER A 632 41.96 23.21 -44.18
N SER A 633 41.46 24.04 -43.25
CA SER A 633 41.20 25.51 -43.34
C SER A 633 40.04 26.15 -44.15
N SER A 634 39.27 26.98 -43.42
CA SER A 634 38.69 28.29 -43.78
C SER A 634 37.52 28.40 -44.80
N LYS A 635 36.37 28.95 -44.40
CA LYS A 635 35.98 30.38 -44.57
C LYS A 635 34.51 30.68 -44.21
N GLU A 636 34.36 31.93 -43.77
CA GLU A 636 33.20 32.77 -43.49
C GLU A 636 32.00 32.72 -44.45
N GLY A 637 30.82 33.06 -43.89
CA GLY A 637 29.89 34.05 -44.46
C GLY A 637 28.69 33.53 -45.23
N ASP A 638 27.48 33.68 -44.68
CA ASP A 638 26.60 34.79 -45.08
C ASP A 638 25.32 34.91 -44.25
N CYS A 639 24.99 36.18 -43.97
CA CYS A 639 23.88 36.70 -43.18
C CYS A 639 22.60 36.95 -44.03
N PHE A 640 21.51 37.28 -43.30
CA PHE A 640 20.36 38.16 -43.61
C PHE A 640 18.96 37.49 -43.52
N PRO A 641 17.88 38.21 -43.12
CA PRO A 641 17.69 38.89 -41.84
C PRO A 641 16.28 38.70 -41.21
N LEU A 642 16.15 39.18 -39.98
CA LEU A 642 14.91 39.45 -39.25
C LEU A 642 14.09 40.61 -39.85
N SER A 643 12.76 40.47 -39.87
CA SER A 643 11.77 41.58 -39.84
C SER A 643 10.64 41.17 -38.88
N LYS A 644 10.61 41.71 -37.65
CA LYS A 644 9.82 42.87 -37.17
C LYS A 644 8.31 42.61 -37.00
N GLU A 645 7.95 42.45 -35.73
CA GLU A 645 6.87 43.10 -34.97
C GLU A 645 5.65 43.66 -35.72
N GLU A 646 4.46 43.16 -35.36
CA GLU A 646 3.33 43.98 -34.94
C GLU A 646 2.64 43.28 -33.76
N GLY A 647 2.50 44.00 -32.64
CA GLY A 647 1.60 43.64 -31.54
C GLY A 647 0.38 44.54 -31.56
N LEU A 648 -0.76 44.06 -31.08
CA LEU A 648 -1.66 44.72 -30.12
C LEU A 648 -3.02 43.99 -30.01
N MET A 649 -3.33 43.61 -28.78
CA MET A 649 -4.62 43.66 -28.08
C MET A 649 -5.96 43.46 -28.83
N GLY A 650 -6.82 42.60 -28.26
CA GLY A 650 -8.26 42.90 -28.19
C GLY A 650 -9.23 41.74 -27.96
N GLY A 651 -9.67 41.57 -26.71
CA GLY A 651 -11.10 41.40 -26.40
C GLY A 651 -11.72 40.00 -26.28
N PHE A 652 -11.80 39.50 -25.04
CA PHE A 652 -12.87 38.59 -24.61
C PHE A 652 -14.08 39.42 -24.14
N PRO A 653 -15.34 39.08 -24.51
CA PRO A 653 -16.49 39.68 -23.87
C PRO A 653 -16.94 38.87 -22.65
N PHE A 654 -16.96 39.55 -21.50
CA PHE A 654 -17.80 39.21 -20.35
C PHE A 654 -19.28 39.38 -20.71
N GLY A 655 -20.12 38.43 -20.32
CA GLY A 655 -21.58 38.56 -20.32
C GLY A 655 -22.11 38.59 -18.89
N GLU A 656 -22.41 39.78 -18.38
CA GLU A 656 -23.24 39.97 -17.19
C GLU A 656 -24.74 39.87 -17.54
N GLY A 657 -25.46 39.04 -16.77
CA GLY A 657 -26.68 39.40 -16.02
C GLY A 657 -27.94 39.92 -16.72
N ARG A 658 -29.04 39.17 -16.55
CA ARG A 658 -30.31 39.54 -15.83
C ARG A 658 -31.56 38.97 -16.50
N LYS A 659 -32.24 38.04 -15.84
CA LYS A 659 -33.50 38.28 -15.09
C LYS A 659 -33.84 37.10 -14.21
#